data_AF-A0A4P5Y752-F1
#
_entry.id   AF-A0A4P5Y752-F1
#
_cell.length_a   1.000
_cell.length_b   1.000
_cell.length_c   1.000
_cell.angle_alpha   90.00
_cell.angle_beta   90.00
_cell.angle_gamma   90.00
#
_symmetry.space_group_name_H-M   'P 1'
#
loop_
_entity.id
_entity.type
_entity.pdbx_description
1 polymer ?
#
loop_
_entity_poly.entity_id
_entity_poly.type
_entity_poly.pdbx_seq_one_letter_code
_entity_poly.pdbx_strand_id
1 'polypeptide(L)'
;MNPIYRRLVVVSAVGLVALLLLVLKNWVDTGYQEFQIELREVPAAASAPADEAKAYRVVLKDVAGLPKDLTTEADWKVLEGELTRRLSARDGEKAIPLVEAPRWNSDKTVTLRPAKEVHFAELRSRLSGRPVSYANPARDLAHMNRGIDIRGGVEFICHLRNQQGEDVAATDEVMAILRSRLDERGLTEPTVTRMSNGDLQVVIPGGTKADAARTRKVLESSGRLEFREVLWPTADHNQMTIDGRPDMPGSQVIDLGNGRFGLAPGSKIYLGREDLLAPKEPELGEPPSTFYRLGPVRLTGLDVSDAGSTMHQGQLAVSIAFTAVGAGKNEEFTRALFNQDKERGGQGTGTLAILFDGVVKSAAHVTSPSSASCIIYGRFTQDEIDSLRSTLKGGSLSVTPEVLSERVVGASLGEDAINRTVVIRVVAILAMVAFMWVYYRRLGTVANLCLLCTALLIVATLSIFDATITLPGLAGLVLIIGMAVDTNILIFERIREELKEDKGLKAAIEAGYDRAFLTIIDSHLTTFATAFILFLIGTGPVKGFGLTLMIGIVVNLFSGVYIGRLLTDWLCRNQTTLTMASWVPALRLPYVNGRWFAYYFSIITAVAGLFWFSCGHLVMGTTFERNFDIDFTGGSMVQVTFKEAKGLGQIEQSVKEAFSTLPPDQQKSSLINPHELRIQAYYSEFGGAATSRQWTFRVRDDEGSALEAKRRQVEDKNAALRREVEVLRQQPGNTQAVKAKLAEQQPVEAEVAQLAHQISRRTDVFKEQLAKAFPGQIAAEGEEILEASLTGKVLSFRLATLDPPKTASVEELVRKLSRFANVSISAKDSSLAITVDYKAPPVPKTGPLDDPQAIRFASLLEKSAGPDATTVAQVASELAHKVADVAAGLNITVVRPFPASEHFSGQVADQMKLSALVALILSLAAIMAYIAARFEFRFGIGAVVALVHDVLMTVGLITALGFRIDLTVVAALLTIIGASINETIIIYDRIRENLRRLNLPLPEIIDLSVAQTMARTTLTSGTVLSTLVVLLIFGGDALRPFTATLLIGMLSGLYSSIFVAAPLLLSFKGRVIVPAVERPEETGPDPSQGILAKPKNP
;
A
#
# COMPACT_ATOMS: atom_id res chain seq x y z
N MET A 1 35.11 -31.02 -19.80
CA MET A 1 35.10 -29.59 -19.39
C MET A 1 35.37 -29.53 -17.89
N ASN A 2 36.28 -28.69 -17.41
CA ASN A 2 36.60 -28.58 -15.97
C ASN A 2 35.30 -28.27 -15.18
N PRO A 3 34.97 -28.98 -14.09
CA PRO A 3 33.74 -28.74 -13.31
C PRO A 3 33.60 -27.29 -12.83
N ILE A 4 34.72 -26.60 -12.55
CA ILE A 4 34.74 -25.17 -12.22
C ILE A 4 34.21 -24.34 -13.39
N TYR A 5 34.63 -24.66 -14.62
CA TYR A 5 34.20 -23.95 -15.82
C TYR A 5 32.71 -24.15 -16.11
N ARG A 6 32.18 -25.38 -15.90
CA ARG A 6 30.73 -25.64 -16.05
C ARG A 6 29.90 -24.78 -15.09
N ARG A 7 30.30 -24.69 -13.81
CA ARG A 7 29.59 -23.86 -12.83
C ARG A 7 29.74 -22.38 -13.14
N LEU A 8 30.93 -21.93 -13.55
CA LEU A 8 31.16 -20.55 -13.97
C LEU A 8 30.23 -20.16 -15.13
N VAL A 9 30.08 -21.02 -16.15
CA VAL A 9 29.17 -20.77 -17.28
C VAL A 9 27.73 -20.57 -16.79
N VAL A 10 27.25 -21.42 -15.88
CA VAL A 10 25.87 -21.30 -15.34
C VAL A 10 25.71 -20.04 -14.49
N VAL A 11 26.65 -19.74 -13.58
CA VAL A 11 26.58 -18.54 -12.74
C VAL A 11 26.63 -17.27 -13.60
N SER A 12 27.53 -17.22 -14.58
CA SER A 12 27.61 -16.11 -15.53
C SER A 12 26.35 -16.00 -16.38
N ALA A 13 25.76 -17.12 -16.81
CA ALA A 13 24.50 -17.10 -17.56
C ALA A 13 23.35 -16.53 -16.71
N VAL A 14 23.20 -16.96 -15.46
CA VAL A 14 22.17 -16.44 -14.55
C VAL A 14 22.37 -14.94 -14.31
N GLY A 15 23.60 -14.50 -14.03
CA GLY A 15 23.91 -13.08 -13.84
C GLY A 15 23.65 -12.24 -15.09
N LEU A 16 24.01 -12.75 -16.27
CA LEU A 16 23.80 -12.06 -17.54
C LEU A 16 22.32 -12.01 -17.93
N VAL A 17 21.56 -13.08 -17.68
CA VAL A 17 20.10 -13.08 -17.87
C VAL A 17 19.43 -12.09 -16.92
N ALA A 18 19.80 -12.08 -15.64
CA ALA A 18 19.27 -11.10 -14.69
C ALA A 18 19.57 -9.66 -15.12
N LEU A 19 20.82 -9.36 -15.51
CA LEU A 19 21.20 -8.05 -16.02
C LEU A 19 20.44 -7.69 -17.30
N LEU A 20 20.32 -8.64 -18.24
CA LEU A 20 19.58 -8.44 -19.48
C LEU A 20 18.10 -8.15 -19.20
N LEU A 21 17.48 -8.88 -18.27
CA LEU A 21 16.09 -8.64 -17.88
C LEU A 21 15.93 -7.28 -17.21
N LEU A 22 16.87 -6.85 -16.36
CA LEU A 22 16.84 -5.51 -15.76
C LEU A 22 16.97 -4.41 -16.81
N VAL A 23 17.90 -4.57 -17.77
CA VAL A 23 18.10 -3.62 -18.87
C VAL A 23 16.89 -3.61 -19.80
N LEU A 24 16.36 -4.78 -20.17
CA LEU A 24 15.21 -4.91 -21.05
C LEU A 24 13.95 -4.37 -20.39
N LYS A 25 13.77 -4.59 -19.09
CA LYS A 25 12.70 -3.98 -18.31
C LYS A 25 12.84 -2.46 -18.29
N ASN A 26 14.00 -1.93 -17.93
CA ASN A 26 14.22 -0.48 -17.95
C ASN A 26 13.98 0.09 -19.35
N TRP A 27 14.36 -0.65 -20.40
CA TRP A 27 14.10 -0.28 -21.78
C TRP A 27 12.60 -0.25 -22.12
N VAL A 28 11.84 -1.25 -21.69
CA VAL A 28 10.37 -1.30 -21.81
C VAL A 28 9.72 -0.14 -21.05
N ASP A 29 10.21 0.14 -19.83
CA ASP A 29 9.72 1.23 -18.98
C ASP A 29 10.06 2.62 -19.56
N THR A 30 11.17 2.75 -20.31
CA THR A 30 11.55 3.96 -21.08
C THR A 30 10.74 4.18 -22.38
N GLY A 31 9.56 3.58 -22.48
CA GLY A 31 8.63 3.83 -23.58
C GLY A 31 8.19 5.29 -23.71
N TYR A 32 7.24 5.54 -24.60
CA TYR A 32 6.70 6.89 -24.80
C TYR A 32 5.42 7.08 -23.99
N GLN A 33 5.33 8.20 -23.28
CA GLN A 33 4.10 8.69 -22.66
C GLN A 33 3.49 9.78 -23.53
N GLU A 34 2.17 9.71 -23.69
CA GLU A 34 1.37 10.63 -24.49
C GLU A 34 0.75 11.71 -23.61
N PHE A 35 0.87 12.97 -24.03
CA PHE A 35 0.35 14.13 -23.30
C PHE A 35 -0.54 14.99 -24.20
N GLN A 36 -1.76 15.27 -23.76
CA GLN A 36 -2.69 16.18 -24.40
C GLN A 36 -2.32 17.64 -24.16
N ILE A 37 -2.59 18.50 -25.15
CA ILE A 37 -2.38 19.95 -25.02
C ILE A 37 -3.67 20.60 -24.50
N GLU A 38 -3.58 21.22 -23.33
CA GLU A 38 -4.59 22.13 -22.79
C GLU A 38 -4.14 23.59 -22.98
N LEU A 39 -5.05 24.45 -23.44
CA LEU A 39 -4.83 25.89 -23.55
C LEU A 39 -5.59 26.62 -22.46
N ARG A 40 -4.91 27.50 -21.73
CA ARG A 40 -5.51 28.39 -20.73
C ARG A 40 -5.26 29.84 -21.11
N GLU A 41 -6.27 30.70 -21.04
CA GLU A 41 -6.07 32.14 -21.25
C GLU A 41 -5.22 32.72 -20.10
N VAL A 42 -4.24 33.54 -20.43
CA VAL A 42 -3.45 34.28 -19.44
C VAL A 42 -4.18 35.60 -19.17
N PRO A 43 -4.59 35.88 -17.91
CA PRO A 43 -5.30 37.11 -17.59
C PRO A 43 -4.44 38.33 -17.97
N ALA A 44 -5.01 39.28 -18.71
CA ALA A 44 -4.32 40.51 -19.06
C ALA A 44 -3.98 41.32 -17.80
N ALA A 45 -2.76 41.88 -17.74
CA ALA A 45 -2.40 42.80 -16.67
C ALA A 45 -3.32 44.03 -16.73
N ALA A 46 -3.80 44.52 -15.57
CA ALA A 46 -4.78 45.62 -15.49
C ALA A 46 -4.34 46.97 -16.10
N SER A 47 -3.10 47.07 -16.59
CA SER A 47 -2.50 48.25 -17.23
C SER A 47 -2.20 48.07 -18.73
N ALA A 48 -2.51 46.92 -19.31
CA ALA A 48 -2.27 46.67 -20.73
C ALA A 48 -3.32 47.38 -21.62
N PRO A 49 -2.91 48.04 -22.71
CA PRO A 49 -3.86 48.68 -23.63
C PRO A 49 -4.81 47.64 -24.25
N ALA A 50 -6.08 48.01 -24.48
CA ALA A 50 -7.14 47.13 -25.00
C ALA A 50 -6.88 46.53 -26.40
N ASP A 51 -5.76 46.94 -27.01
CA ASP A 51 -5.35 46.63 -28.37
C ASP A 51 -4.16 45.65 -28.43
N GLU A 52 -3.80 44.99 -27.31
CA GLU A 52 -2.81 43.91 -27.26
C GLU A 52 -3.45 42.53 -27.50
N ALA A 53 -2.76 41.68 -28.27
CA ALA A 53 -3.18 40.31 -28.53
C ALA A 53 -3.18 39.46 -27.24
N LYS A 54 -4.29 38.73 -27.00
CA LYS A 54 -4.46 37.81 -25.87
C LYS A 54 -3.38 36.74 -25.86
N ALA A 55 -2.81 36.45 -24.69
CA ALA A 55 -1.82 35.40 -24.51
C ALA A 55 -2.48 34.13 -23.95
N TYR A 56 -2.02 32.97 -24.43
CA TYR A 56 -2.51 31.66 -24.03
C TYR A 56 -1.36 30.83 -23.49
N ARG A 57 -1.55 30.20 -22.33
CA ARG A 57 -0.64 29.25 -21.72
C ARG A 57 -0.96 27.85 -22.22
N VAL A 58 0.04 27.15 -22.72
CA VAL A 58 -0.03 25.74 -23.11
C VAL A 58 0.39 24.90 -21.90
N VAL A 59 -0.48 23.99 -21.48
CA VAL A 59 -0.25 23.00 -20.42
C VAL A 59 -0.35 21.63 -21.06
N LEU A 60 0.64 20.77 -20.85
CA LEU A 60 0.56 19.39 -21.27
C LEU A 60 -0.05 18.57 -20.16
N LYS A 61 -1.03 17.73 -20.46
CA LYS A 61 -1.69 16.84 -19.51
C LYS A 61 -1.51 15.40 -19.93
N ASP A 62 -1.19 14.49 -19.03
CA ASP A 62 -1.23 13.06 -19.36
C ASP A 62 -2.68 12.56 -19.53
N VAL A 63 -2.82 11.27 -19.81
CA VAL A 63 -4.13 10.59 -19.93
C VAL A 63 -4.98 10.68 -18.66
N ALA A 64 -4.36 10.96 -17.50
CA ALA A 64 -5.01 11.16 -16.21
C ALA A 64 -5.26 12.65 -15.90
N GLY A 65 -4.96 13.56 -16.82
CA GLY A 65 -5.18 15.00 -16.67
C GLY A 65 -4.13 15.74 -15.84
N LEU A 66 -3.03 15.09 -15.44
CA LEU A 66 -1.96 15.69 -14.65
C LEU A 66 -1.01 16.50 -15.52
N PRO A 67 -0.63 17.73 -15.12
CA PRO A 67 0.25 18.55 -15.93
C PRO A 67 1.67 17.97 -15.99
N LYS A 68 2.27 17.88 -17.19
CA LYS A 68 3.70 17.59 -17.36
C LYS A 68 4.51 18.84 -17.08
N ASP A 69 5.39 18.77 -16.09
CA ASP A 69 6.42 19.78 -15.88
C ASP A 69 7.50 19.69 -16.97
N LEU A 70 7.59 20.71 -17.81
CA LEU A 70 8.64 20.86 -18.81
C LEU A 70 9.94 21.27 -18.10
N THR A 71 10.67 20.28 -17.58
CA THR A 71 11.86 20.53 -16.74
C THR A 71 13.17 20.50 -17.54
N THR A 72 13.19 19.89 -18.73
CA THR A 72 14.40 19.75 -19.54
C THR A 72 14.30 20.49 -20.87
N GLU A 73 15.45 20.94 -21.40
CA GLU A 73 15.53 21.58 -22.72
C GLU A 73 15.11 20.62 -23.86
N ALA A 74 15.27 19.31 -23.64
CA ALA A 74 14.81 18.28 -24.57
C ALA A 74 13.27 18.22 -24.63
N ASP A 75 12.58 18.28 -23.48
CA ASP A 75 11.11 18.33 -23.44
C ASP A 75 10.58 19.57 -24.16
N TRP A 76 11.24 20.72 -23.96
CA TRP A 76 10.89 21.95 -24.66
C TRP A 76 10.99 21.81 -26.18
N LYS A 77 12.11 21.29 -26.71
CA LYS A 77 12.31 21.16 -28.16
C LYS A 77 11.27 20.25 -28.83
N VAL A 78 10.83 19.19 -28.13
CA VAL A 78 9.75 18.30 -28.61
C VAL A 78 8.43 19.08 -28.69
N LEU A 79 8.08 19.83 -27.65
CA LEU A 79 6.86 20.64 -27.64
C LEU A 79 6.90 21.76 -28.68
N GLU A 80 8.00 22.50 -28.76
CA GLU A 80 8.20 23.60 -29.69
C GLU A 80 8.04 23.15 -31.14
N GLY A 81 8.65 22.01 -31.50
CA GLY A 81 8.51 21.41 -32.82
C GLY A 81 7.06 21.03 -33.13
N GLU A 82 6.34 20.46 -32.17
CA GLU A 82 4.96 20.03 -32.35
C GLU A 82 3.97 21.21 -32.41
N LEU A 83 4.17 22.25 -31.59
CA LEU A 83 3.40 23.50 -31.67
C LEU A 83 3.62 24.20 -33.01
N THR A 84 4.87 24.33 -33.44
CA THR A 84 5.22 24.96 -34.73
C THR A 84 4.60 24.21 -35.90
N ARG A 85 4.64 22.88 -35.87
CA ARG A 85 4.01 22.02 -36.87
C ARG A 85 2.50 22.21 -36.91
N ARG A 86 1.81 22.23 -35.76
CA ARG A 86 0.34 22.36 -35.70
C ARG A 86 -0.17 23.74 -36.10
N LEU A 87 0.62 24.78 -35.87
CA LEU A 87 0.28 26.16 -36.23
C LEU A 87 0.67 26.52 -37.67
N SER A 88 1.51 25.71 -38.33
CA SER A 88 1.89 25.87 -39.73
C SER A 88 0.74 25.57 -40.72
N ALA A 89 0.90 25.98 -41.99
CA ALA A 89 -0.10 25.74 -43.03
C ALA A 89 -0.19 24.24 -43.40
N ARG A 90 -1.40 23.74 -43.62
CA ARG A 90 -1.68 22.35 -44.06
C ARG A 90 -2.65 22.38 -45.25
N ASP A 91 -2.72 21.32 -46.04
CA ASP A 91 -3.64 21.25 -47.20
C ASP A 91 -5.07 21.61 -46.82
N GLY A 92 -5.56 22.73 -47.36
CA GLY A 92 -6.90 23.28 -47.09
C GLY A 92 -7.01 24.30 -45.95
N GLU A 93 -5.94 24.58 -45.20
CA GLU A 93 -5.96 25.38 -43.97
C GLU A 93 -4.79 26.39 -43.88
N LYS A 94 -5.09 27.68 -43.62
CA LYS A 94 -4.08 28.76 -43.52
C LYS A 94 -3.24 28.64 -42.23
N ALA A 95 -1.99 29.08 -42.25
CA ALA A 95 -1.16 29.14 -41.05
C ALA A 95 -1.74 30.13 -40.02
N ILE A 96 -1.58 29.84 -38.73
CA ILE A 96 -1.94 30.74 -37.65
C ILE A 96 -0.69 31.57 -37.29
N PRO A 97 -0.60 32.85 -37.67
CA PRO A 97 0.57 33.67 -37.36
C PRO A 97 0.63 34.00 -35.87
N LEU A 98 1.78 33.74 -35.25
CA LEU A 98 2.08 34.17 -33.90
C LEU A 98 2.78 35.55 -33.94
N VAL A 99 2.46 36.41 -32.97
CA VAL A 99 3.12 37.71 -32.76
C VAL A 99 4.58 37.52 -32.35
N GLU A 100 4.85 36.47 -31.57
CA GLU A 100 6.19 36.06 -31.16
C GLU A 100 6.31 34.54 -31.23
N ALA A 101 7.52 34.03 -31.48
CA ALA A 101 7.79 32.59 -31.41
C ALA A 101 7.43 32.04 -30.02
N PRO A 102 6.97 30.77 -29.91
CA PRO A 102 6.71 30.14 -28.63
C PRO A 102 7.95 30.28 -27.72
N ARG A 103 7.78 30.78 -26.50
CA ARG A 103 8.88 30.92 -25.53
C ARG A 103 8.66 30.00 -24.33
N TRP A 104 9.69 29.25 -23.98
CA TRP A 104 9.80 28.57 -22.68
C TRP A 104 10.23 29.59 -21.64
N ASN A 105 9.31 29.95 -20.75
CA ASN A 105 9.57 30.94 -19.71
C ASN A 105 10.24 30.28 -18.50
N SER A 106 10.83 31.10 -17.62
CA SER A 106 11.46 30.63 -16.37
C SER A 106 10.50 29.94 -15.39
N ASP A 107 9.18 30.02 -15.64
CA ASP A 107 8.13 29.32 -14.89
C ASP A 107 7.80 27.93 -15.46
N LYS A 108 8.61 27.44 -16.41
CA LYS A 108 8.44 26.15 -17.10
C LYS A 108 7.13 26.03 -17.89
N THR A 109 6.47 27.15 -18.18
CA THR A 109 5.26 27.17 -19.02
C THR A 109 5.54 27.75 -20.40
N VAL A 110 4.68 27.42 -21.36
CA VAL A 110 4.79 27.89 -22.74
C VAL A 110 3.67 28.86 -23.02
N THR A 111 4.01 30.07 -23.42
CA THR A 111 3.04 31.11 -23.77
C THR A 111 2.99 31.33 -25.28
N LEU A 112 1.79 31.28 -25.84
CA LEU A 112 1.48 31.56 -27.24
C LEU A 112 0.72 32.88 -27.35
N ARG A 113 1.10 33.70 -28.33
CA ARG A 113 0.44 34.97 -28.67
C ARG A 113 0.05 34.96 -30.14
N PRO A 114 -1.18 34.57 -30.50
CA PRO A 114 -1.66 34.63 -31.87
C PRO A 114 -1.92 36.08 -32.31
N ALA A 115 -1.90 36.36 -33.61
CA ALA A 115 -2.28 37.67 -34.16
C ALA A 115 -3.75 38.00 -33.87
N LYS A 116 -4.12 39.29 -33.95
CA LYS A 116 -5.44 39.86 -33.56
C LYS A 116 -6.68 39.21 -34.20
N GLU A 117 -6.53 38.38 -35.22
CA GLU A 117 -7.65 37.82 -36.01
C GLU A 117 -8.03 36.36 -35.65
N VAL A 118 -7.38 35.72 -34.66
CA VAL A 118 -7.56 34.28 -34.39
C VAL A 118 -8.49 34.03 -33.21
N HIS A 119 -9.61 33.34 -33.44
CA HIS A 119 -10.54 32.95 -32.38
C HIS A 119 -9.99 31.81 -31.51
N PHE A 120 -10.27 31.84 -30.20
CA PHE A 120 -9.81 30.81 -29.24
C PHE A 120 -10.23 29.39 -29.65
N ALA A 121 -11.44 29.23 -30.21
CA ALA A 121 -11.94 27.93 -30.68
C ALA A 121 -11.11 27.35 -31.84
N GLU A 122 -10.58 28.21 -32.72
CA GLU A 122 -9.72 27.81 -33.84
C GLU A 122 -8.30 27.45 -33.36
N LEU A 123 -7.77 28.21 -32.40
CA LEU A 123 -6.49 27.89 -31.76
C LEU A 123 -6.57 26.57 -30.97
N ARG A 124 -7.67 26.34 -30.25
CA ARG A 124 -7.95 25.11 -29.49
C ARG A 124 -8.05 23.91 -30.43
N SER A 125 -8.87 23.98 -31.47
CA SER A 125 -9.06 22.86 -32.40
C SER A 125 -7.77 22.44 -33.12
N ARG A 126 -6.88 23.39 -33.44
CA ARG A 126 -5.58 23.13 -34.05
C ARG A 126 -4.58 22.45 -33.11
N LEU A 127 -4.61 22.82 -31.83
CA LEU A 127 -3.60 22.39 -30.86
C LEU A 127 -4.02 21.16 -30.05
N SER A 128 -5.31 20.93 -29.81
CA SER A 128 -5.82 19.82 -28.98
C SER A 128 -6.06 18.50 -29.73
N GLY A 129 -5.53 18.35 -30.95
CA GLY A 129 -5.89 17.23 -31.84
C GLY A 129 -5.23 15.88 -31.53
N ARG A 130 -3.89 15.80 -31.54
CA ARG A 130 -3.12 14.57 -31.26
C ARG A 130 -2.33 14.72 -29.96
N PRO A 131 -2.09 13.68 -29.17
CA PRO A 131 -1.19 13.81 -28.04
C PRO A 131 0.25 14.07 -28.49
N VAL A 132 1.02 14.74 -27.65
CA VAL A 132 2.47 14.94 -27.78
C VAL A 132 3.16 13.79 -27.06
N SER A 133 3.99 13.06 -27.79
CA SER A 133 4.67 11.88 -27.28
C SER A 133 6.04 12.26 -26.69
N TYR A 134 6.35 11.79 -25.48
CA TYR A 134 7.62 12.00 -24.81
C TYR A 134 8.21 10.69 -24.34
N ALA A 135 9.52 10.53 -24.46
CA ALA A 135 10.21 9.40 -23.85
C ALA A 135 10.16 9.49 -22.32
N ASN A 136 9.83 8.39 -21.67
CA ASN A 136 9.95 8.27 -20.23
C ASN A 136 11.42 8.37 -19.81
N PRO A 137 11.72 9.03 -18.68
CA PRO A 137 13.08 9.03 -18.15
C PRO A 137 13.50 7.61 -17.78
N ALA A 138 14.78 7.28 -18.02
CA ALA A 138 15.34 6.01 -17.57
C ALA A 138 15.20 5.88 -16.06
N ARG A 139 14.61 4.76 -15.62
CA ARG A 139 14.53 4.41 -14.21
C ARG A 139 15.86 3.81 -13.76
N ASP A 140 16.11 3.84 -12.46
CA ASP A 140 17.21 3.08 -11.87
C ASP A 140 16.99 1.58 -12.14
N LEU A 141 18.06 0.85 -12.47
CA LEU A 141 18.00 -0.59 -12.72
C LEU A 141 17.52 -1.36 -11.49
N ALA A 142 17.75 -0.83 -10.28
CA ALA A 142 17.28 -1.41 -9.02
C ALA A 142 15.95 -0.80 -8.53
N HIS A 143 15.19 -0.14 -9.40
CA HIS A 143 13.91 0.45 -9.03
C HIS A 143 12.89 -0.64 -8.65
N MET A 144 12.34 -0.50 -7.44
CA MET A 144 11.29 -1.35 -6.90
C MET A 144 10.14 -0.50 -6.40
N ASN A 145 8.92 -0.97 -6.61
CA ASN A 145 7.74 -0.29 -6.11
C ASN A 145 7.74 -0.27 -4.58
N ARG A 146 7.48 0.89 -3.99
CA ARG A 146 7.37 1.04 -2.54
C ARG A 146 5.90 0.92 -2.13
N GLY A 147 5.61 0.13 -1.10
CA GLY A 147 4.29 0.05 -0.50
C GLY A 147 3.90 1.37 0.17
N ILE A 148 2.62 1.56 0.46
CA ILE A 148 2.13 2.77 1.13
C ILE A 148 2.75 2.98 2.52
N ASP A 149 3.15 1.89 3.20
CA ASP A 149 3.89 1.95 4.48
C ASP A 149 5.22 2.69 4.36
N ILE A 150 5.75 2.78 3.15
CA ILE A 150 7.09 3.29 2.83
C ILE A 150 7.02 4.62 2.07
N ARG A 151 6.12 4.76 1.09
CA ARG A 151 5.99 5.99 0.29
C ARG A 151 4.85 6.90 0.75
N GLY A 152 4.08 6.48 1.76
CA GLY A 152 2.78 7.07 2.06
C GLY A 152 1.72 6.69 1.03
N GLY A 153 0.48 7.04 1.32
CA GLY A 153 -0.64 6.85 0.40
C GLY A 153 -1.92 6.47 1.09
N VAL A 154 -2.91 6.16 0.26
CA VAL A 154 -4.23 5.72 0.69
C VAL A 154 -4.47 4.30 0.23
N GLU A 155 -5.10 3.49 1.05
CA GLU A 155 -5.55 2.15 0.74
C GLU A 155 -7.00 1.97 1.19
N PHE A 156 -7.80 1.37 0.33
CA PHE A 156 -9.15 0.93 0.61
C PHE A 156 -9.28 -0.55 0.33
N ILE A 157 -9.92 -1.28 1.25
CA ILE A 157 -10.44 -2.62 0.98
C ILE A 157 -11.94 -2.48 0.82
N CYS A 158 -12.46 -2.93 -0.32
CA CYS A 158 -13.86 -2.81 -0.66
C CYS A 158 -14.47 -4.18 -0.93
N HIS A 159 -15.64 -4.40 -0.35
CA HIS A 159 -16.52 -5.49 -0.76
C HIS A 159 -17.32 -5.06 -1.98
N LEU A 160 -17.65 -5.99 -2.85
CA LEU A 160 -18.40 -5.69 -4.08
C LEU A 160 -19.77 -6.34 -4.01
N ARG A 161 -20.81 -5.50 -4.07
CA ARG A 161 -22.21 -5.94 -4.12
C ARG A 161 -22.87 -5.48 -5.40
N ASN A 162 -23.65 -6.34 -6.03
CA ASN A 162 -24.45 -5.94 -7.18
C ASN A 162 -25.67 -5.09 -6.75
N GLN A 163 -26.39 -4.50 -7.72
CA GLN A 163 -27.59 -3.70 -7.44
C GLN A 163 -28.72 -4.50 -6.77
N GLN A 164 -28.67 -5.83 -6.84
CA GLN A 164 -29.59 -6.77 -6.22
C GLN A 164 -29.14 -7.18 -4.80
N GLY A 165 -28.04 -6.62 -4.28
CA GLY A 165 -27.48 -6.86 -2.96
C GLY A 165 -26.73 -8.19 -2.80
N GLU A 166 -26.42 -8.86 -3.90
CA GLU A 166 -25.66 -10.11 -3.89
C GLU A 166 -24.16 -9.80 -3.94
N ASP A 167 -23.39 -10.59 -3.21
CA ASP A 167 -21.93 -10.47 -3.16
C ASP A 167 -21.34 -10.96 -4.50
N VAL A 168 -20.50 -10.15 -5.13
CA VAL A 168 -19.90 -10.44 -6.44
C VAL A 168 -18.39 -10.32 -6.33
N ALA A 169 -17.65 -11.27 -6.91
CA ALA A 169 -16.20 -11.19 -6.94
C ALA A 169 -15.70 -10.06 -7.87
N ALA A 170 -14.58 -9.44 -7.53
CA ALA A 170 -13.91 -8.49 -8.42
C ALA A 170 -13.46 -9.21 -9.72
N THR A 171 -14.16 -8.96 -10.82
CA THR A 171 -13.73 -9.40 -12.15
C THR A 171 -12.77 -8.38 -12.77
N ASP A 172 -11.95 -8.80 -13.73
CA ASP A 172 -11.01 -7.91 -14.42
C ASP A 172 -11.73 -6.72 -15.07
N GLU A 173 -12.96 -6.94 -15.55
CA GLU A 173 -13.82 -5.89 -16.09
C GLU A 173 -14.23 -4.85 -15.03
N VAL A 174 -14.69 -5.30 -13.85
CA VAL A 174 -15.04 -4.41 -12.73
C VAL A 174 -13.83 -3.60 -12.29
N MET A 175 -12.66 -4.24 -12.18
CA MET A 175 -11.41 -3.57 -11.81
C MET A 175 -11.00 -2.52 -12.84
N ALA A 176 -11.09 -2.82 -14.14
CA ALA A 176 -10.77 -1.88 -15.21
C ALA A 176 -11.68 -0.64 -15.17
N ILE A 177 -12.97 -0.84 -14.92
CA ILE A 177 -13.94 0.27 -14.82
C ILE A 177 -13.69 1.11 -13.58
N LEU A 178 -13.48 0.50 -12.41
CA LEU A 178 -13.20 1.24 -11.17
C LEU A 178 -11.88 2.01 -11.25
N ARG A 179 -10.86 1.42 -11.91
CA ARG A 179 -9.62 2.12 -12.23
C ARG A 179 -9.91 3.36 -13.08
N SER A 180 -10.66 3.21 -14.18
CA SER A 180 -11.05 4.35 -15.04
C SER A 180 -11.81 5.45 -14.28
N ARG A 181 -12.74 5.08 -13.38
CA ARG A 181 -13.48 6.05 -12.54
C ARG A 181 -12.58 6.82 -11.57
N LEU A 182 -11.53 6.16 -11.06
CA LEU A 182 -10.57 6.80 -10.16
C LEU A 182 -9.60 7.69 -10.95
N ASP A 183 -9.18 7.24 -12.14
CA ASP A 183 -8.32 7.99 -13.05
C ASP A 183 -9.00 9.29 -13.54
N GLU A 184 -10.28 9.22 -13.95
CA GLU A 184 -11.06 10.36 -14.44
C GLU A 184 -11.18 11.52 -13.44
N ARG A 185 -11.00 11.27 -12.14
CA ARG A 185 -11.04 12.31 -11.10
C ARG A 185 -9.67 12.93 -10.80
N GLY A 186 -8.65 12.66 -11.61
CA GLY A 186 -7.32 13.27 -11.52
C GLY A 186 -6.50 12.78 -10.33
N LEU A 187 -6.73 11.54 -9.87
CA LEU A 187 -5.97 10.91 -8.78
C LEU A 187 -4.66 10.30 -9.33
N THR A 188 -3.61 10.28 -8.52
CA THR A 188 -2.31 9.70 -8.88
C THR A 188 -2.40 8.18 -9.06
N GLU A 189 -2.23 7.67 -10.29
CA GLU A 189 -2.16 6.26 -10.70
C GLU A 189 -2.70 5.22 -9.67
N PRO A 190 -4.03 5.15 -9.48
CA PRO A 190 -4.67 4.18 -8.60
C PRO A 190 -4.38 2.75 -9.05
N THR A 191 -3.90 1.93 -8.12
CA THR A 191 -3.74 0.49 -8.31
C THR A 191 -4.98 -0.21 -7.78
N VAL A 192 -5.68 -0.93 -8.67
CA VAL A 192 -6.89 -1.69 -8.33
C VAL A 192 -6.59 -3.18 -8.51
N THR A 193 -6.65 -3.95 -7.43
CA THR A 193 -6.28 -5.37 -7.41
C THR A 193 -7.29 -6.22 -6.67
N ARG A 194 -7.54 -7.43 -7.16
CA ARG A 194 -8.39 -8.42 -6.51
C ARG A 194 -7.65 -9.14 -5.36
N MET A 195 -8.34 -9.30 -4.24
CA MET A 195 -7.91 -10.10 -3.08
C MET A 195 -8.33 -11.57 -3.22
N SER A 196 -7.68 -12.47 -2.48
CA SER A 196 -7.92 -13.92 -2.55
C SER A 196 -9.35 -14.32 -2.14
N ASN A 197 -9.98 -13.54 -1.27
CA ASN A 197 -11.38 -13.71 -0.85
C ASN A 197 -12.40 -13.15 -1.87
N GLY A 198 -11.95 -12.52 -2.96
CA GLY A 198 -12.82 -11.92 -3.98
C GLY A 198 -13.05 -10.41 -3.81
N ASP A 199 -12.62 -9.81 -2.70
CA ASP A 199 -12.71 -8.37 -2.45
C ASP A 199 -11.77 -7.56 -3.33
N LEU A 200 -11.99 -6.26 -3.36
CA LEU A 200 -11.23 -5.30 -4.12
C LEU A 200 -10.31 -4.48 -3.21
N GLN A 201 -9.03 -4.41 -3.57
CA GLN A 201 -8.07 -3.51 -2.95
C GLN A 201 -7.79 -2.34 -3.89
N VAL A 202 -7.92 -1.12 -3.40
CA VAL A 202 -7.63 0.12 -4.14
C VAL A 202 -6.54 0.87 -3.41
N VAL A 203 -5.40 1.09 -4.06
CA VAL A 203 -4.23 1.76 -3.49
C VAL A 203 -3.91 3.01 -4.30
N ILE A 204 -3.73 4.14 -3.62
CA ILE A 204 -3.31 5.41 -4.19
C ILE A 204 -1.91 5.73 -3.64
N PRO A 205 -0.86 5.42 -4.42
CA PRO A 205 0.52 5.75 -4.12
C PRO A 205 0.71 7.21 -3.70
N GLY A 206 1.26 7.49 -2.51
CA GLY A 206 1.57 8.87 -2.10
C GLY A 206 0.34 9.79 -1.94
N GLY A 207 -0.88 9.25 -2.05
CA GLY A 207 -2.12 9.98 -1.85
C GLY A 207 -2.24 10.60 -0.45
N THR A 208 -2.88 11.77 -0.41
CA THR A 208 -3.17 12.55 0.79
C THR A 208 -4.54 12.19 1.39
N LYS A 209 -4.89 12.73 2.56
CA LYS A 209 -6.27 12.64 3.09
C LYS A 209 -7.32 13.24 2.18
N ALA A 210 -6.95 14.29 1.44
CA ALA A 210 -7.84 14.86 0.44
C ALA A 210 -8.08 13.86 -0.70
N ASP A 211 -7.05 13.11 -1.10
CA ASP A 211 -7.20 11.99 -2.03
C ASP A 211 -8.07 10.90 -1.43
N ALA A 212 -7.87 10.52 -0.17
CA ALA A 212 -8.71 9.54 0.51
C ALA A 212 -10.19 9.93 0.49
N ALA A 213 -10.52 11.17 0.85
CA ALA A 213 -11.90 11.67 0.82
C ALA A 213 -12.48 11.68 -0.61
N ARG A 214 -11.69 12.09 -1.61
CA ARG A 214 -12.11 12.05 -3.02
C ARG A 214 -12.37 10.62 -3.49
N THR A 215 -11.46 9.71 -3.19
CA THR A 215 -11.51 8.30 -3.58
C THR A 215 -12.66 7.58 -2.92
N ARG A 216 -12.86 7.74 -1.62
CA ARG A 216 -14.03 7.21 -0.92
C ARG A 216 -15.32 7.64 -1.61
N LYS A 217 -15.43 8.94 -1.95
CA LYS A 217 -16.59 9.45 -2.70
C LYS A 217 -16.72 8.84 -4.12
N VAL A 218 -15.63 8.43 -4.78
CA VAL A 218 -15.69 7.67 -6.05
C VAL A 218 -16.17 6.25 -5.79
N LEU A 219 -15.58 5.55 -4.83
CA LEU A 219 -15.84 4.15 -4.55
C LEU A 219 -17.28 3.93 -4.05
N GLU A 220 -17.77 4.82 -3.18
CA GLU A 220 -19.13 4.77 -2.65
C GLU A 220 -20.16 5.39 -3.60
N SER A 221 -19.73 6.08 -4.68
CA SER A 221 -20.69 6.60 -5.65
C SER A 221 -21.34 5.46 -6.43
N SER A 222 -22.67 5.54 -6.56
CA SER A 222 -23.47 4.52 -7.26
C SER A 222 -23.09 4.35 -8.74
N GLY A 223 -22.38 5.32 -9.34
CA GLY A 223 -22.07 5.34 -10.77
C GLY A 223 -23.33 5.28 -11.62
N ARG A 224 -24.36 6.02 -11.20
CA ARG A 224 -25.72 5.88 -11.72
C ARG A 224 -25.82 6.56 -13.07
N LEU A 225 -25.93 5.75 -14.11
CA LEU A 225 -26.23 6.21 -15.46
C LEU A 225 -27.74 6.33 -15.66
N GLU A 226 -28.19 7.48 -16.14
CA GLU A 226 -29.60 7.75 -16.41
C GLU A 226 -29.77 8.42 -17.78
N PHE A 227 -30.80 8.00 -18.50
CA PHE A 227 -31.25 8.66 -19.71
C PHE A 227 -32.57 9.35 -19.40
N ARG A 228 -32.60 10.66 -19.60
CA ARG A 228 -33.75 11.52 -19.29
C ARG A 228 -34.08 12.39 -20.48
N GLU A 229 -35.35 12.75 -20.60
CA GLU A 229 -35.79 13.78 -21.54
C GLU A 229 -35.33 15.15 -21.04
N VAL A 230 -34.83 16.00 -21.93
CA VAL A 230 -34.62 17.42 -21.63
C VAL A 230 -35.95 18.17 -21.81
N LEU A 231 -36.47 18.72 -20.72
CA LEU A 231 -37.75 19.42 -20.69
C LEU A 231 -37.54 20.91 -21.04
N TRP A 232 -38.19 21.36 -22.11
CA TRP A 232 -38.08 22.72 -22.64
C TRP A 232 -38.79 23.79 -21.79
N PRO A 233 -38.20 24.98 -21.57
CA PRO A 233 -38.94 26.25 -21.56
C PRO A 233 -39.05 26.81 -22.99
N THR A 234 -40.12 27.51 -23.28
CA THR A 234 -40.54 27.93 -24.63
C THR A 234 -39.61 28.97 -25.27
N ALA A 235 -39.33 28.79 -26.57
CA ALA A 235 -38.80 29.72 -27.59
C ALA A 235 -37.66 30.66 -27.17
N ASP A 236 -36.47 30.35 -27.69
CA ASP A 236 -35.15 30.97 -27.49
C ASP A 236 -34.49 30.62 -26.12
N HIS A 237 -33.29 30.03 -26.21
CA HIS A 237 -32.30 29.73 -25.13
C HIS A 237 -32.42 28.38 -24.39
N ASN A 238 -31.55 27.42 -24.78
CA ASN A 238 -31.43 26.06 -24.21
C ASN A 238 -30.51 25.95 -22.97
N GLN A 239 -30.09 27.06 -22.35
CA GLN A 239 -29.08 27.06 -21.28
C GLN A 239 -29.43 28.07 -20.19
N MET A 240 -29.58 27.60 -18.94
CA MET A 240 -29.71 28.46 -17.77
C MET A 240 -28.31 28.78 -17.22
N THR A 241 -27.91 30.05 -17.23
CA THR A 241 -26.62 30.56 -16.72
C THR A 241 -26.76 31.29 -15.39
N ILE A 242 -25.72 31.24 -14.55
CA ILE A 242 -25.70 31.83 -13.20
C ILE A 242 -25.62 33.37 -13.23
N ASP A 243 -24.97 33.97 -14.24
CA ASP A 243 -24.46 35.35 -14.16
C ASP A 243 -25.19 36.44 -15.00
N GLY A 244 -26.39 36.17 -15.51
CA GLY A 244 -27.30 37.23 -15.99
C GLY A 244 -26.69 38.32 -16.89
N ARG A 245 -26.24 37.98 -18.11
CA ARG A 245 -26.06 38.90 -19.27
C ARG A 245 -26.24 38.13 -20.59
N PRO A 246 -26.71 38.74 -21.70
CA PRO A 246 -27.96 39.45 -21.85
C PRO A 246 -28.76 38.90 -23.05
N ASP A 247 -29.30 37.69 -22.92
CA ASP A 247 -30.42 37.28 -23.78
C ASP A 247 -31.76 37.17 -22.97
N MET A 248 -31.70 37.48 -21.67
CA MET A 248 -32.77 37.75 -20.66
C MET A 248 -33.80 36.60 -20.39
N PRO A 249 -34.72 36.72 -19.40
CA PRO A 249 -34.56 36.83 -17.94
C PRO A 249 -35.37 35.76 -17.15
N GLY A 250 -34.93 35.35 -15.94
CA GLY A 250 -35.91 34.98 -14.89
C GLY A 250 -35.74 33.73 -13.99
N SER A 251 -34.60 33.05 -13.93
CA SER A 251 -34.36 32.14 -12.81
C SER A 251 -32.88 31.94 -12.50
N GLN A 252 -32.42 32.47 -11.37
CA GLN A 252 -31.14 32.06 -10.79
C GLN A 252 -31.30 30.64 -10.25
N VAL A 253 -30.36 29.76 -10.61
CA VAL A 253 -30.26 28.43 -10.00
C VAL A 253 -29.63 28.61 -8.62
N ILE A 254 -30.31 28.14 -7.59
CA ILE A 254 -29.79 28.12 -6.22
C ILE A 254 -29.31 26.71 -5.90
N ASP A 255 -28.12 26.61 -5.29
CA ASP A 255 -27.66 25.37 -4.69
C ASP A 255 -28.47 25.12 -3.41
N LEU A 256 -29.19 24.00 -3.36
CA LEU A 256 -29.98 23.57 -2.20
C LEU A 256 -29.17 22.67 -1.24
N GLY A 257 -27.89 22.42 -1.54
CA GLY A 257 -27.02 21.50 -0.83
C GLY A 257 -27.16 20.06 -1.31
N ASN A 258 -26.15 19.22 -1.00
CA ASN A 258 -26.08 17.80 -1.36
C ASN A 258 -26.18 17.52 -2.88
N GLY A 259 -25.70 18.44 -3.72
CA GLY A 259 -25.72 18.31 -5.18
C GLY A 259 -27.11 18.49 -5.80
N ARG A 260 -28.07 19.09 -5.08
CA ARG A 260 -29.40 19.43 -5.59
C ARG A 260 -29.47 20.91 -5.95
N PHE A 261 -30.03 21.17 -7.12
CA PHE A 261 -30.21 22.52 -7.64
C PHE A 261 -31.69 22.87 -7.73
N GLY A 262 -32.03 24.05 -7.21
CA GLY A 262 -33.39 24.60 -7.23
C GLY A 262 -33.43 25.91 -8.01
N LEU A 263 -34.63 26.44 -8.20
CA LEU A 263 -34.81 27.78 -8.76
C LEU A 263 -35.00 28.78 -7.62
N ALA A 264 -34.42 29.97 -7.78
CA ALA A 264 -34.55 31.05 -6.81
C ALA A 264 -36.02 31.44 -6.58
N PRO A 265 -36.40 31.87 -5.36
CA PRO A 265 -37.75 32.33 -5.05
C PRO A 265 -38.20 33.45 -6.01
N GLY A 266 -39.32 33.25 -6.71
CA GLY A 266 -39.84 34.20 -7.71
C GLY A 266 -39.57 33.83 -9.17
N SER A 267 -38.97 32.67 -9.45
CA SER A 267 -38.81 32.17 -10.82
C SER A 267 -40.16 31.95 -11.52
N LYS A 268 -40.32 32.44 -12.75
CA LYS A 268 -41.51 32.19 -13.59
C LYS A 268 -41.60 30.75 -14.10
N ILE A 269 -40.56 29.94 -13.88
CA ILE A 269 -40.45 28.55 -14.28
C ILE A 269 -40.92 27.67 -13.12
N TYR A 270 -41.97 26.88 -13.35
CA TYR A 270 -42.47 25.89 -12.39
C TYR A 270 -41.82 24.54 -12.67
N LEU A 271 -41.11 23.98 -11.68
CA LEU A 271 -40.64 22.59 -11.71
C LEU A 271 -41.83 21.67 -11.38
N GLY A 272 -42.10 20.70 -12.26
CA GLY A 272 -43.01 19.61 -11.98
C GLY A 272 -42.52 18.75 -10.82
N ARG A 273 -43.41 17.98 -10.20
CA ARG A 273 -43.10 17.14 -9.02
C ARG A 273 -42.01 16.08 -9.29
N GLU A 274 -41.75 15.75 -10.55
CA GLU A 274 -40.76 14.75 -10.98
C GLU A 274 -39.59 15.35 -11.79
N ASP A 275 -39.51 16.67 -11.90
CA ASP A 275 -38.46 17.34 -12.67
C ASP A 275 -37.14 17.39 -11.89
N LEU A 276 -36.03 17.14 -12.58
CA LEU A 276 -34.68 17.26 -12.02
C LEU A 276 -33.96 18.43 -12.69
N LEU A 277 -33.32 19.29 -11.91
CA LEU A 277 -32.36 20.28 -12.42
C LEU A 277 -30.95 19.71 -12.25
N ALA A 278 -30.24 19.51 -13.36
CA ALA A 278 -28.91 18.90 -13.37
C ALA A 278 -27.89 19.80 -14.09
N PRO A 279 -26.67 19.97 -13.55
CA PRO A 279 -25.63 20.74 -14.21
C PRO A 279 -25.07 19.99 -15.42
N LYS A 280 -24.65 20.75 -16.43
CA LYS A 280 -23.67 20.27 -17.42
C LYS A 280 -22.32 20.11 -16.73
N GLU A 281 -21.54 19.13 -17.16
CA GLU A 281 -20.16 18.97 -16.70
C GLU A 281 -19.38 20.29 -16.81
N PRO A 282 -18.84 20.81 -15.69
CA PRO A 282 -18.06 22.05 -15.69
C PRO A 282 -16.71 21.86 -16.36
N GLU A 283 -16.20 22.90 -17.02
CA GLU A 283 -14.80 22.93 -17.44
C GLU A 283 -13.89 23.01 -16.18
N LEU A 284 -12.75 22.34 -16.24
CA LEU A 284 -11.90 21.94 -15.11
C LEU A 284 -11.71 23.03 -14.03
N GLY A 285 -12.41 22.89 -12.89
CA GLY A 285 -12.24 23.76 -11.71
C GLY A 285 -13.16 24.98 -11.63
N GLU A 286 -14.10 25.15 -12.56
CA GLU A 286 -15.10 26.22 -12.54
C GLU A 286 -16.47 25.74 -12.00
N PRO A 287 -17.28 26.62 -11.40
CA PRO A 287 -18.67 26.29 -11.03
C PRO A 287 -19.51 26.01 -12.29
N PRO A 288 -20.50 25.10 -12.22
CA PRO A 288 -21.32 24.74 -13.38
C PRO A 288 -22.11 25.96 -13.88
N SER A 289 -21.82 26.39 -15.10
CA SER A 289 -22.43 27.57 -15.72
C SER A 289 -23.69 27.25 -16.53
N THR A 290 -23.99 25.97 -16.77
CA THR A 290 -25.14 25.52 -17.58
C THR A 290 -25.92 24.44 -16.85
N PHE A 291 -27.24 24.56 -16.78
CA PHE A 291 -28.14 23.55 -16.20
C PHE A 291 -29.21 23.09 -17.19
N TYR A 292 -29.60 21.82 -17.08
CA TYR A 292 -30.68 21.20 -17.81
C TYR A 292 -31.84 20.88 -16.86
N ARG A 293 -33.06 21.19 -17.30
CA ARG A 293 -34.29 20.68 -16.68
C ARG A 293 -34.63 19.35 -17.34
N LEU A 294 -34.82 18.33 -16.53
CA LEU A 294 -34.92 16.95 -16.99
C LEU A 294 -36.18 16.28 -16.46
N GLY A 295 -36.77 15.44 -17.29
CA GLY A 295 -37.94 14.63 -16.94
C GLY A 295 -37.57 13.37 -16.13
N PRO A 296 -38.54 12.46 -15.93
CA PRO A 296 -38.31 11.20 -15.24
C PRO A 296 -37.30 10.32 -15.98
N VAL A 297 -36.66 9.41 -15.25
CA VAL A 297 -35.71 8.43 -15.80
C VAL A 297 -36.43 7.47 -16.74
N ARG A 298 -35.89 7.28 -17.94
CA ARG A 298 -36.46 6.36 -18.95
C ARG A 298 -35.57 5.16 -19.24
N LEU A 299 -34.24 5.34 -19.24
CA LEU A 299 -33.27 4.24 -19.26
C LEU A 299 -32.25 4.45 -18.15
N THR A 300 -31.62 3.35 -17.77
CA THR A 300 -30.55 3.30 -16.77
C THR A 300 -29.36 2.53 -17.29
N GLY A 301 -28.26 2.52 -16.52
CA GLY A 301 -27.12 1.64 -16.75
C GLY A 301 -27.46 0.17 -17.03
N LEU A 302 -28.47 -0.39 -16.34
CA LEU A 302 -28.91 -1.78 -16.52
C LEU A 302 -29.49 -2.07 -17.92
N ASP A 303 -29.93 -1.03 -18.62
CA ASP A 303 -30.50 -1.15 -19.95
C ASP A 303 -29.41 -1.14 -21.03
N VAL A 304 -28.18 -0.74 -20.70
CA VAL A 304 -27.01 -0.70 -21.59
C VAL A 304 -26.21 -2.00 -21.47
N SER A 305 -25.93 -2.65 -22.60
CA SER A 305 -25.11 -3.87 -22.65
C SER A 305 -23.65 -3.60 -22.97
N ASP A 306 -23.36 -2.66 -23.88
CA ASP A 306 -22.00 -2.26 -24.24
C ASP A 306 -21.99 -0.83 -24.81
N ALA A 307 -20.82 -0.20 -24.81
CA ALA A 307 -20.58 1.08 -25.47
C ALA A 307 -19.20 1.09 -26.14
N GLY A 308 -19.14 1.45 -27.42
CA GLY A 308 -17.93 1.37 -28.24
C GLY A 308 -17.65 2.64 -29.02
N SER A 309 -16.42 2.78 -29.50
CA SER A 309 -16.08 3.77 -30.52
C SER A 309 -16.39 3.17 -31.89
N THR A 310 -17.04 3.94 -32.75
CA THR A 310 -17.35 3.57 -34.14
C THR A 310 -17.08 4.75 -35.07
N MET A 311 -17.14 4.50 -36.37
CA MET A 311 -17.07 5.54 -37.39
C MET A 311 -18.42 5.70 -38.05
N HIS A 312 -18.96 6.92 -38.05
CA HIS A 312 -20.18 7.27 -38.76
C HIS A 312 -19.85 8.30 -39.83
N GLN A 313 -20.05 7.95 -41.11
CA GLN A 313 -19.75 8.83 -42.27
C GLN A 313 -18.30 9.39 -42.28
N GLY A 314 -17.32 8.58 -41.85
CA GLY A 314 -15.91 8.99 -41.79
C GLY A 314 -15.57 9.90 -40.61
N GLN A 315 -16.51 10.16 -39.71
CA GLN A 315 -16.31 10.86 -38.45
C GLN A 315 -16.39 9.91 -37.26
N LEU A 316 -15.66 10.23 -36.21
CA LEU A 316 -15.65 9.53 -34.94
C LEU A 316 -17.04 9.62 -34.26
N ALA A 317 -17.57 8.50 -33.79
CA ALA A 317 -18.88 8.40 -33.14
C ALA A 317 -18.90 7.36 -32.01
N VAL A 318 -19.87 7.45 -31.11
CA VAL A 318 -20.07 6.48 -30.01
C VAL A 318 -21.24 5.56 -30.33
N SER A 319 -21.03 4.26 -30.33
CA SER A 319 -22.08 3.25 -30.43
C SER A 319 -22.51 2.78 -29.06
N ILE A 320 -23.81 2.70 -28.80
CA ILE A 320 -24.39 2.11 -27.60
C ILE A 320 -25.17 0.86 -28.02
N ALA A 321 -24.90 -0.25 -27.35
CA ALA A 321 -25.69 -1.46 -27.42
C ALA A 321 -26.56 -1.57 -26.17
N PHE A 322 -27.81 -1.99 -26.32
CA PHE A 322 -28.75 -2.18 -25.22
C PHE A 322 -28.97 -3.66 -24.93
N THR A 323 -29.43 -3.97 -23.72
CA THR A 323 -29.92 -5.31 -23.37
C THR A 323 -31.25 -5.59 -24.09
N ALA A 324 -31.74 -6.84 -24.10
CA ALA A 324 -33.02 -7.17 -24.72
C ALA A 324 -34.19 -6.34 -24.16
N VAL A 325 -34.20 -6.10 -22.84
CA VAL A 325 -35.18 -5.23 -22.17
C VAL A 325 -34.92 -3.75 -22.48
N GLY A 326 -33.64 -3.34 -22.44
CA GLY A 326 -33.24 -1.97 -22.74
C GLY A 326 -33.57 -1.54 -24.18
N ALA A 327 -33.49 -2.46 -25.14
CA ALA A 327 -33.84 -2.22 -26.54
C ALA A 327 -35.29 -1.78 -26.70
N GLY A 328 -36.24 -2.46 -26.02
CA GLY A 328 -37.66 -2.11 -26.04
C GLY A 328 -37.92 -0.75 -25.39
N LYS A 329 -37.31 -0.49 -24.22
CA LYS A 329 -37.43 0.82 -23.54
C LYS A 329 -36.83 1.96 -24.37
N ASN A 330 -35.69 1.72 -25.02
CA ASN A 330 -35.01 2.70 -25.86
C ASN A 330 -35.84 3.02 -27.10
N GLU A 331 -36.45 2.01 -27.71
CA GLU A 331 -37.36 2.18 -28.84
C GLU A 331 -38.58 3.00 -28.46
N GLU A 332 -39.24 2.68 -27.35
CA GLU A 332 -40.38 3.45 -26.85
C GLU A 332 -39.98 4.89 -26.53
N PHE A 333 -38.87 5.08 -25.81
CA PHE A 333 -38.41 6.39 -25.38
C PHE A 333 -38.00 7.29 -26.55
N THR A 334 -37.16 6.79 -27.45
CA THR A 334 -36.70 7.56 -28.62
C THR A 334 -37.82 7.80 -29.61
N ARG A 335 -38.78 6.87 -29.78
CA ARG A 335 -39.98 7.08 -30.59
C ARG A 335 -40.90 8.14 -30.00
N ALA A 336 -41.10 8.14 -28.68
CA ALA A 336 -41.87 9.17 -28.00
C ALA A 336 -41.24 10.55 -28.22
N LEU A 337 -39.93 10.70 -27.97
CA LEU A 337 -39.20 11.96 -28.18
C LEU A 337 -39.24 12.44 -29.64
N PHE A 338 -39.13 11.51 -30.60
CA PHE A 338 -39.19 11.83 -32.03
C PHE A 338 -40.59 12.31 -32.46
N ASN A 339 -41.65 11.75 -31.87
CA ASN A 339 -43.03 12.10 -32.24
C ASN A 339 -43.55 13.35 -31.51
N GLN A 340 -43.07 13.64 -30.30
CA GLN A 340 -43.54 14.74 -29.44
C GLN A 340 -43.33 16.14 -30.05
N ASP A 341 -42.30 16.32 -30.88
CA ASP A 341 -42.01 17.59 -31.56
C ASP A 341 -42.84 17.79 -32.84
N LYS A 342 -43.35 16.71 -33.46
CA LYS A 342 -44.28 16.79 -34.60
C LYS A 342 -45.65 17.33 -34.21
N GLU A 343 -46.13 17.00 -33.01
CA GLU A 343 -47.42 17.47 -32.49
C GLU A 343 -47.44 18.98 -32.19
N ARG A 344 -46.26 19.63 -32.14
CA ARG A 344 -46.09 21.06 -31.85
C ARG A 344 -45.62 21.89 -33.05
N GLY A 345 -45.61 21.30 -34.25
CA GLY A 345 -45.24 21.98 -35.51
C GLY A 345 -43.73 22.06 -35.79
N GLY A 346 -42.90 21.33 -35.03
CA GLY A 346 -41.45 21.22 -35.22
C GLY A 346 -41.03 20.12 -36.21
N GLN A 347 -39.73 19.91 -36.39
CA GLN A 347 -39.17 18.91 -37.32
C GLN A 347 -39.16 17.47 -36.77
N GLY A 348 -39.56 17.25 -35.50
CA GLY A 348 -39.65 15.91 -34.90
C GLY A 348 -38.42 15.52 -34.05
N THR A 349 -37.71 16.46 -33.43
CA THR A 349 -36.42 16.18 -32.76
C THR A 349 -36.41 16.53 -31.27
N GLY A 350 -36.86 15.61 -30.42
CA GLY A 350 -36.66 15.69 -28.97
C GLY A 350 -35.18 15.57 -28.56
N THR A 351 -34.83 16.06 -27.37
CA THR A 351 -33.46 16.00 -26.83
C THR A 351 -33.39 15.01 -25.67
N LEU A 352 -32.43 14.10 -25.75
CA LEU A 352 -32.13 13.09 -24.75
C LEU A 352 -30.84 13.46 -24.01
N ALA A 353 -30.91 13.55 -22.69
CA ALA A 353 -29.75 13.75 -21.84
C ALA A 353 -29.28 12.42 -21.24
N ILE A 354 -27.96 12.22 -21.28
CA ILE A 354 -27.23 11.13 -20.64
C ILE A 354 -26.54 11.71 -19.42
N LEU A 355 -26.93 11.21 -18.26
CA LEU A 355 -26.45 11.65 -16.96
C LEU A 355 -25.60 10.56 -16.34
N PHE A 356 -24.53 10.97 -15.68
CA PHE A 356 -23.74 10.11 -14.82
C PHE A 356 -23.58 10.79 -13.46
N ASP A 357 -24.06 10.13 -12.40
CA ASP A 357 -24.09 10.64 -11.02
C ASP A 357 -24.69 12.06 -10.91
N GLY A 358 -25.76 12.33 -11.67
CA GLY A 358 -26.50 13.58 -11.60
C GLY A 358 -25.92 14.73 -12.44
N VAL A 359 -24.82 14.50 -13.16
CA VAL A 359 -24.22 15.48 -14.09
C VAL A 359 -24.53 15.08 -15.54
N VAL A 360 -24.95 16.03 -16.36
CA VAL A 360 -25.23 15.82 -17.79
C VAL A 360 -23.91 15.73 -18.56
N LYS A 361 -23.61 14.53 -19.06
CA LYS A 361 -22.41 14.21 -19.84
C LYS A 361 -22.61 14.43 -21.33
N SER A 362 -23.80 14.13 -21.83
CA SER A 362 -24.18 14.38 -23.22
C SER A 362 -25.66 14.75 -23.31
N ALA A 363 -26.00 15.69 -24.18
CA ALA A 363 -27.37 16.04 -24.53
C ALA A 363 -27.51 15.92 -26.05
N ALA A 364 -28.05 14.80 -26.52
CA ALA A 364 -28.12 14.45 -27.93
C ALA A 364 -29.53 14.63 -28.49
N HIS A 365 -29.62 15.15 -29.72
CA HIS A 365 -30.89 15.23 -30.45
C HIS A 365 -31.22 13.87 -31.07
N VAL A 366 -32.47 13.42 -30.89
CA VAL A 366 -32.94 12.16 -31.46
C VAL A 366 -33.34 12.40 -32.92
N THR A 367 -32.51 11.95 -33.87
CA THR A 367 -32.79 12.09 -35.31
C THR A 367 -33.64 10.96 -35.89
N SER A 368 -33.64 9.79 -35.24
CA SER A 368 -34.43 8.63 -35.61
C SER A 368 -34.66 7.73 -34.40
N PRO A 369 -35.83 7.07 -34.26
CA PRO A 369 -36.04 6.06 -33.24
C PRO A 369 -35.01 4.92 -33.34
N SER A 370 -34.55 4.42 -32.20
CA SER A 370 -33.52 3.37 -32.12
C SER A 370 -33.94 2.27 -31.15
N SER A 371 -33.58 1.02 -31.42
CA SER A 371 -33.98 -0.15 -30.62
C SER A 371 -32.74 -0.77 -29.95
N ALA A 372 -32.27 -1.94 -30.41
CA ALA A 372 -31.16 -2.68 -29.82
C ALA A 372 -29.80 -1.96 -29.79
N SER A 373 -29.59 -0.99 -30.68
CA SER A 373 -28.39 -0.15 -30.67
C SER A 373 -28.69 1.26 -31.17
N CYS A 374 -27.88 2.22 -30.73
CA CYS A 374 -27.91 3.58 -31.25
C CYS A 374 -26.49 4.12 -31.43
N ILE A 375 -26.38 5.17 -32.26
CA ILE A 375 -25.12 5.85 -32.54
C ILE A 375 -25.29 7.31 -32.18
N ILE A 376 -24.40 7.82 -31.34
CA ILE A 376 -24.25 9.24 -31.05
C ILE A 376 -23.12 9.75 -31.94
N TYR A 377 -23.45 10.64 -32.87
CA TYR A 377 -22.51 11.21 -33.84
C TYR A 377 -22.53 12.74 -33.78
N GLY A 378 -21.43 13.36 -34.19
CA GLY A 378 -21.22 14.80 -34.10
C GLY A 378 -19.75 15.15 -34.31
N ARG A 379 -19.38 16.40 -34.04
CA ARG A 379 -17.96 16.82 -34.03
C ARG A 379 -17.33 16.45 -32.69
N PHE A 380 -17.00 15.18 -32.52
CA PHE A 380 -16.30 14.70 -31.33
C PHE A 380 -14.79 14.72 -31.53
N THR A 381 -14.08 15.06 -30.45
CA THR A 381 -12.66 14.72 -30.28
C THR A 381 -12.52 13.28 -29.80
N GLN A 382 -11.32 12.70 -29.94
CA GLN A 382 -11.03 11.35 -29.45
C GLN A 382 -11.25 11.25 -27.92
N ASP A 383 -10.83 12.27 -27.17
CA ASP A 383 -10.98 12.32 -25.71
C ASP A 383 -12.46 12.39 -25.29
N GLU A 384 -13.31 13.13 -26.01
CA GLU A 384 -14.76 13.18 -25.74
C GLU A 384 -15.43 11.83 -25.99
N ILE A 385 -14.97 11.08 -27.01
CA ILE A 385 -15.43 9.72 -27.26
C ILE A 385 -15.00 8.79 -26.15
N ASP A 386 -13.74 8.81 -25.76
CA ASP A 386 -13.22 7.90 -24.75
C ASP A 386 -13.84 8.20 -23.37
N SER A 387 -14.05 9.47 -23.04
CA SER A 387 -14.78 9.90 -21.83
C SER A 387 -16.26 9.50 -21.85
N LEU A 388 -16.98 9.74 -22.95
CA LEU A 388 -18.39 9.36 -23.05
C LEU A 388 -18.56 7.85 -23.06
N ARG A 389 -17.68 7.11 -23.76
CA ARG A 389 -17.64 5.65 -23.76
C ARG A 389 -17.36 5.10 -22.37
N SER A 390 -16.34 5.64 -21.68
CA SER A 390 -16.00 5.26 -20.30
C SER A 390 -17.16 5.55 -19.36
N THR A 391 -17.83 6.69 -19.49
CA THR A 391 -19.04 7.04 -18.73
C THR A 391 -20.17 6.03 -18.98
N LEU A 392 -20.44 5.67 -20.24
CA LEU A 392 -21.50 4.75 -20.62
C LEU A 392 -21.24 3.31 -20.16
N LYS A 393 -19.99 2.84 -20.28
CA LYS A 393 -19.54 1.54 -19.71
C LYS A 393 -19.48 1.56 -18.19
N GLY A 394 -19.03 2.67 -17.62
CA GLY A 394 -19.00 2.90 -16.19
C GLY A 394 -20.41 2.84 -15.62
N GLY A 395 -21.38 3.38 -16.35
CA GLY A 395 -22.79 3.35 -16.03
C GLY A 395 -23.46 1.99 -16.04
N SER A 396 -23.04 1.06 -16.90
CA SER A 396 -23.58 -0.31 -16.95
C SER A 396 -23.08 -1.19 -15.80
N LEU A 397 -22.06 -0.75 -15.06
CA LEU A 397 -21.55 -1.48 -13.92
C LEU A 397 -22.62 -1.58 -12.82
N SER A 398 -23.12 -2.80 -12.62
CA SER A 398 -24.15 -3.09 -11.62
C SER A 398 -23.58 -3.26 -10.21
N VAL A 399 -22.32 -2.88 -9.96
CA VAL A 399 -21.61 -3.21 -8.70
C VAL A 399 -21.21 -1.93 -7.98
N THR A 400 -21.59 -1.83 -6.72
CA THR A 400 -21.22 -0.72 -5.81
C THR A 400 -20.18 -1.22 -4.81
N PRO A 401 -18.97 -0.66 -4.81
CA PRO A 401 -17.99 -0.92 -3.76
C PRO A 401 -18.46 -0.42 -2.38
N GLU A 402 -18.43 -1.31 -1.40
CA GLU A 402 -18.59 -0.98 0.01
C GLU A 402 -17.22 -0.92 0.66
N VAL A 403 -16.81 0.25 1.16
CA VAL A 403 -15.53 0.42 1.85
C VAL A 403 -15.57 -0.30 3.21
N LEU A 404 -14.79 -1.37 3.33
CA LEU A 404 -14.64 -2.16 4.55
C LEU A 404 -13.42 -1.79 5.40
N SER A 405 -12.40 -1.21 4.77
CA SER A 405 -11.22 -0.69 5.46
C SER A 405 -10.69 0.52 4.72
N GLU A 406 -10.24 1.52 5.46
CA GLU A 406 -9.52 2.68 4.95
C GLU A 406 -8.23 2.85 5.72
N ARG A 407 -7.13 3.05 5.00
CA ARG A 407 -5.81 3.26 5.55
C ARG A 407 -5.15 4.43 4.87
N VAL A 408 -4.78 5.44 5.65
CA VAL A 408 -4.13 6.66 5.18
C VAL A 408 -2.79 6.78 5.88
N VAL A 409 -1.71 6.78 5.11
CA VAL A 409 -0.34 6.78 5.59
C VAL A 409 0.39 8.01 5.03
N GLY A 410 1.06 8.78 5.88
CA GLY A 410 1.84 9.95 5.44
C GLY A 410 3.13 9.56 4.71
N ALA A 411 3.55 10.34 3.71
CA ALA A 411 4.78 10.07 2.96
C ALA A 411 6.06 10.17 3.81
N SER A 412 6.11 11.13 4.74
CA SER A 412 7.22 11.29 5.69
C SER A 412 7.37 10.10 6.64
N LEU A 413 6.27 9.39 6.91
CA LEU A 413 6.23 8.25 7.81
C LEU A 413 7.16 7.12 7.35
N GLY A 414 7.13 6.82 6.06
CA GLY A 414 7.87 5.72 5.49
C GLY A 414 9.33 6.04 5.21
N GLU A 415 9.66 7.30 4.91
CA GLU A 415 11.05 7.74 4.70
C GLU A 415 11.87 7.65 5.99
N ASP A 416 11.32 8.09 7.12
CA ASP A 416 11.98 7.96 8.43
C ASP A 416 12.20 6.49 8.82
N ALA A 417 11.21 5.64 8.54
CA ALA A 417 11.31 4.21 8.78
C ALA A 417 12.38 3.55 7.88
N ILE A 418 12.48 3.96 6.61
CA ILE A 418 13.56 3.52 5.71
C ILE A 418 14.92 3.96 6.25
N ASN A 419 15.09 5.24 6.58
CA ASN A 419 16.37 5.82 6.96
C ASN A 419 16.95 5.14 8.21
N ARG A 420 16.10 4.81 9.19
CA ARG A 420 16.49 4.00 10.35
C ARG A 420 16.85 2.57 9.96
N THR A 421 16.05 1.95 9.10
CA THR A 421 16.31 0.58 8.61
C THR A 421 17.60 0.48 7.77
N VAL A 422 18.04 1.54 7.08
CA VAL A 422 19.32 1.56 6.34
C VAL A 422 20.51 1.37 7.29
N VAL A 423 20.58 2.13 8.38
CA VAL A 423 21.71 2.05 9.33
C VAL A 423 21.78 0.67 9.95
N ILE A 424 20.63 0.13 10.36
CA ILE A 424 20.49 -1.22 10.95
C ILE A 424 21.00 -2.28 10.01
N ARG A 425 20.59 -2.21 8.74
CA ARG A 425 21.00 -3.15 7.70
C ARG A 425 22.51 -3.16 7.55
N VAL A 426 23.13 -1.99 7.49
CA VAL A 426 24.59 -1.89 7.36
C VAL A 426 25.29 -2.48 8.59
N VAL A 427 24.85 -2.15 9.80
CA VAL A 427 25.45 -2.68 11.04
C VAL A 427 25.32 -4.19 11.14
N ALA A 428 24.12 -4.74 10.87
CA ALA A 428 23.89 -6.19 10.93
C ALA A 428 24.72 -6.94 9.87
N ILE A 429 24.78 -6.44 8.63
CA ILE A 429 25.59 -7.02 7.56
C ILE A 429 27.08 -6.97 7.92
N LEU A 430 27.59 -5.84 8.43
CA LEU A 430 29.00 -5.73 8.81
C LEU A 430 29.36 -6.67 9.96
N ALA A 431 28.51 -6.77 10.98
CA ALA A 431 28.70 -7.72 12.07
C ALA A 431 28.74 -9.17 11.54
N MET A 432 27.86 -9.51 10.61
CA MET A 432 27.83 -10.84 9.97
C MET A 432 29.10 -11.11 9.15
N VAL A 433 29.49 -10.16 8.30
CA VAL A 433 30.67 -10.25 7.43
C VAL A 433 31.94 -10.42 8.26
N ALA A 434 32.05 -9.64 9.34
CA ALA A 434 33.16 -9.73 10.29
C ALA A 434 33.17 -11.10 10.99
N PHE A 435 32.02 -11.55 11.51
CA PHE A 435 31.91 -12.85 12.16
C PHE A 435 32.32 -14.01 11.23
N MET A 436 31.79 -14.04 10.01
CA MET A 436 32.11 -15.05 9.01
C MET A 436 33.59 -15.06 8.66
N TRP A 437 34.16 -13.88 8.43
CA TRP A 437 35.58 -13.74 8.11
C TRP A 437 36.48 -14.19 9.27
N VAL A 438 36.14 -13.83 10.51
CA VAL A 438 36.93 -14.18 11.69
C VAL A 438 36.83 -15.69 12.00
N TYR A 439 35.61 -16.25 12.03
CA TYR A 439 35.40 -17.63 12.45
C TYR A 439 35.79 -18.65 11.37
N TYR A 440 35.39 -18.42 10.11
CA TYR A 440 35.62 -19.36 9.00
C TYR A 440 36.80 -18.98 8.08
N ARG A 441 37.45 -17.84 8.31
CA ARG A 441 38.66 -17.40 7.58
C ARG A 441 38.45 -17.40 6.06
N ARG A 442 39.14 -18.28 5.32
CA ARG A 442 38.99 -18.39 3.85
C ARG A 442 37.59 -18.85 3.44
N LEU A 443 37.02 -19.83 4.14
CA LEU A 443 35.62 -20.20 3.89
C LEU A 443 34.66 -19.06 4.27
N GLY A 444 35.04 -18.25 5.26
CA GLY A 444 34.35 -17.01 5.59
C GLY A 444 34.26 -16.03 4.42
N THR A 445 35.34 -15.87 3.64
CA THR A 445 35.31 -15.05 2.43
C THR A 445 34.39 -15.63 1.35
N VAL A 446 34.29 -16.96 1.26
CA VAL A 446 33.31 -17.62 0.38
C VAL A 446 31.88 -17.28 0.81
N ALA A 447 31.56 -17.42 2.11
CA ALA A 447 30.25 -17.06 2.64
C ALA A 447 29.92 -15.56 2.42
N ASN A 448 30.88 -14.66 2.59
CA ASN A 448 30.67 -13.23 2.39
C ASN A 448 30.40 -12.88 0.90
N LEU A 449 31.07 -13.55 -0.03
CA LEU A 449 30.80 -13.40 -1.47
C LEU A 449 29.43 -14.01 -1.83
N CYS A 450 29.06 -15.16 -1.27
CA CYS A 450 27.72 -15.73 -1.39
C CYS A 450 26.64 -14.78 -0.84
N LEU A 451 26.89 -14.14 0.30
CA LEU A 451 25.98 -13.15 0.90
C LEU A 451 25.78 -11.95 -0.03
N LEU A 452 26.87 -11.43 -0.60
CA LEU A 452 26.81 -10.34 -1.57
C LEU A 452 26.02 -10.74 -2.83
N CYS A 453 26.31 -11.91 -3.40
CA CYS A 453 25.55 -12.44 -4.55
C CYS A 453 24.07 -12.63 -4.21
N THR A 454 23.76 -13.11 -3.01
CA THR A 454 22.38 -13.29 -2.52
C THR A 454 21.65 -11.94 -2.47
N ALA A 455 22.26 -10.93 -1.86
CA ALA A 455 21.67 -9.59 -1.79
C ALA A 455 21.42 -8.98 -3.18
N LEU A 456 22.40 -9.08 -4.09
CA LEU A 456 22.26 -8.57 -5.46
C LEU A 456 21.17 -9.31 -6.25
N LEU A 457 21.12 -10.64 -6.16
CA LEU A 457 20.13 -11.44 -6.87
C LEU A 457 18.71 -11.23 -6.33
N ILE A 458 18.55 -11.04 -5.02
CA ILE A 458 17.25 -10.68 -4.42
C ILE A 458 16.78 -9.33 -4.96
N VAL A 459 17.62 -8.29 -4.92
CA VAL A 459 17.27 -6.97 -5.46
C VAL A 459 16.95 -7.05 -6.95
N ALA A 460 17.75 -7.79 -7.72
CA ALA A 460 17.49 -7.99 -9.15
C ALA A 460 16.14 -8.68 -9.39
N THR A 461 15.85 -9.76 -8.64
CA THR A 461 14.60 -10.52 -8.81
C THR A 461 13.38 -9.69 -8.40
N LEU A 462 13.43 -8.99 -7.27
CA LEU A 462 12.35 -8.09 -6.84
C LEU A 462 12.12 -6.96 -7.85
N SER A 463 13.19 -6.41 -8.42
CA SER A 463 13.11 -5.38 -9.46
C SER A 463 12.52 -5.92 -10.75
N ILE A 464 12.94 -7.11 -11.22
CA ILE A 464 12.43 -7.74 -12.45
C ILE A 464 10.91 -7.99 -12.37
N PHE A 465 10.40 -8.39 -11.20
CA PHE A 465 8.98 -8.70 -11.00
C PHE A 465 8.12 -7.52 -10.52
N ASP A 466 8.66 -6.29 -10.46
CA ASP A 466 7.97 -5.12 -9.90
C ASP A 466 7.34 -5.36 -8.52
N ALA A 467 8.01 -6.19 -7.72
CA ALA A 467 7.55 -6.55 -6.40
C ALA A 467 7.46 -5.30 -5.52
N THR A 468 6.32 -5.12 -4.85
CA THR A 468 6.12 -4.00 -3.94
C THR A 468 6.79 -4.29 -2.60
N ILE A 469 7.76 -3.47 -2.21
CA ILE A 469 8.44 -3.56 -0.92
C ILE A 469 7.59 -2.88 0.14
N THR A 470 7.21 -3.64 1.17
CA THR A 470 6.50 -3.15 2.36
C THR A 470 7.44 -3.11 3.56
N LEU A 471 7.02 -2.49 4.67
CA LEU A 471 7.85 -2.43 5.87
C LEU A 471 8.14 -3.83 6.44
N PRO A 472 7.15 -4.76 6.55
CA PRO A 472 7.44 -6.16 6.87
C PRO A 472 8.32 -6.84 5.82
N GLY A 473 8.14 -6.52 4.53
CA GLY A 473 9.02 -7.01 3.45
C GLY A 473 10.49 -6.64 3.66
N LEU A 474 10.78 -5.41 4.11
CA LEU A 474 12.14 -4.99 4.49
C LEU A 474 12.68 -5.79 5.67
N ALA A 475 11.86 -6.05 6.69
CA ALA A 475 12.25 -6.91 7.81
C ALA A 475 12.53 -8.35 7.36
N GLY A 476 11.74 -8.85 6.40
CA GLY A 476 11.97 -10.13 5.73
C GLY A 476 13.31 -10.16 4.99
N LEU A 477 13.68 -9.10 4.27
CA LEU A 477 15.00 -8.99 3.65
C LEU A 477 16.14 -9.06 4.67
N VAL A 478 16.01 -8.35 5.80
CA VAL A 478 16.99 -8.42 6.90
C VAL A 478 17.09 -9.84 7.44
N LEU A 479 15.96 -10.51 7.65
CA LEU A 479 15.92 -11.89 8.11
C LEU A 479 16.57 -12.86 7.10
N ILE A 480 16.27 -12.72 5.81
CA ILE A 480 16.88 -13.54 4.74
C ILE A 480 18.39 -13.35 4.72
N ILE A 481 18.89 -12.12 4.87
CA ILE A 481 20.32 -11.84 4.97
C ILE A 481 20.92 -12.51 6.20
N GLY A 482 20.22 -12.48 7.34
CA GLY A 482 20.60 -13.19 8.56
C GLY A 482 20.69 -14.72 8.36
N MET A 483 19.76 -15.30 7.59
CA MET A 483 19.72 -16.72 7.25
C MET A 483 20.57 -17.11 6.04
N ALA A 484 21.07 -16.14 5.25
CA ALA A 484 21.77 -16.42 3.99
C ALA A 484 23.08 -17.20 4.20
N VAL A 485 23.71 -16.98 5.36
CA VAL A 485 24.94 -17.65 5.74
C VAL A 485 24.71 -19.04 6.34
N ASP A 486 23.47 -19.42 6.68
CA ASP A 486 23.13 -20.71 7.30
C ASP A 486 23.57 -21.88 6.40
N THR A 487 23.21 -21.82 5.11
CA THR A 487 23.64 -22.81 4.11
C THR A 487 25.16 -22.96 4.07
N ASN A 488 25.90 -21.85 4.18
CA ASN A 488 27.36 -21.89 4.19
C ASN A 488 27.91 -22.49 5.49
N ILE A 489 27.40 -22.10 6.66
CA ILE A 489 27.78 -22.65 7.97
C ILE A 489 27.61 -24.18 7.96
N LEU A 490 26.46 -24.65 7.50
CA LEU A 490 26.12 -26.07 7.39
C LEU A 490 27.16 -26.86 6.59
N ILE A 491 27.50 -26.35 5.40
CA ILE A 491 28.51 -26.96 4.53
C ILE A 491 29.88 -26.91 5.18
N PHE A 492 30.25 -25.79 5.81
CA PHE A 492 31.59 -25.61 6.40
C PHE A 492 31.81 -26.49 7.63
N GLU A 493 30.80 -26.63 8.49
CA GLU A 493 30.88 -27.59 9.59
C GLU A 493 30.93 -29.03 9.07
N ARG A 494 30.22 -29.37 7.98
CA ARG A 494 30.36 -30.69 7.37
C ARG A 494 31.76 -30.92 6.81
N ILE A 495 32.34 -29.95 6.09
CA ILE A 495 33.72 -30.02 5.61
C ILE A 495 34.70 -30.20 6.78
N ARG A 496 34.48 -29.48 7.89
CA ARG A 496 35.28 -29.61 9.12
C ARG A 496 35.20 -31.00 9.71
N GLU A 497 34.02 -31.63 9.72
CA GLU A 497 33.86 -33.03 10.16
C GLU A 497 34.63 -33.99 9.25
N GLU A 498 34.49 -33.87 7.93
CA GLU A 498 35.17 -34.75 6.97
C GLU A 498 36.72 -34.58 7.02
N LEU A 499 37.21 -33.37 7.33
CA LEU A 499 38.64 -33.12 7.56
C LEU A 499 39.17 -33.77 8.85
N LYS A 500 38.34 -33.97 9.87
CA LYS A 500 38.73 -34.68 11.10
C LYS A 500 38.86 -36.19 10.90
N GLU A 501 38.25 -36.73 9.85
CA GLU A 501 38.38 -38.14 9.44
C GLU A 501 39.61 -38.38 8.53
N ASP A 502 40.62 -37.49 8.58
CA ASP A 502 41.88 -37.57 7.80
C ASP A 502 41.71 -37.62 6.27
N LYS A 503 40.58 -37.13 5.75
CA LYS A 503 40.37 -36.98 4.31
C LYS A 503 41.18 -35.81 3.78
N GLY A 504 41.85 -36.01 2.65
CA GLY A 504 42.50 -34.92 1.92
C GLY A 504 41.50 -33.81 1.57
N LEU A 505 41.97 -32.55 1.58
CA LEU A 505 41.12 -31.36 1.47
C LEU A 505 40.07 -31.41 0.34
N LYS A 506 40.46 -31.87 -0.85
CA LYS A 506 39.54 -31.96 -2.01
C LYS A 506 38.42 -32.97 -1.76
N ALA A 507 38.75 -34.14 -1.22
CA ALA A 507 37.77 -35.18 -0.89
C ALA A 507 36.85 -34.73 0.26
N ALA A 508 37.39 -34.02 1.25
CA ALA A 508 36.57 -33.44 2.33
C ALA A 508 35.60 -32.38 1.83
N ILE A 509 36.02 -31.52 0.88
CA ILE A 509 35.14 -30.54 0.24
C ILE A 509 34.04 -31.25 -0.58
N GLU A 510 34.39 -32.25 -1.38
CA GLU A 510 33.41 -33.05 -2.15
C GLU A 510 32.37 -33.72 -1.25
N ALA A 511 32.82 -34.52 -0.28
CA ALA A 511 31.94 -35.18 0.68
C ALA A 511 31.11 -34.18 1.51
N GLY A 512 31.70 -33.02 1.85
CA GLY A 512 31.04 -31.98 2.60
C GLY A 512 29.80 -31.42 1.89
N TYR A 513 29.92 -31.07 0.61
CA TYR A 513 28.78 -30.59 -0.18
C TYR A 513 27.77 -31.69 -0.49
N ASP A 514 28.22 -32.90 -0.87
CA ASP A 514 27.31 -33.98 -1.26
C ASP A 514 26.42 -34.43 -0.10
N ARG A 515 26.99 -34.53 1.10
CA ARG A 515 26.24 -34.92 2.31
C ARG A 515 25.36 -33.79 2.83
N ALA A 516 25.83 -32.54 2.73
CA ALA A 516 25.07 -31.37 3.14
C ALA A 516 23.85 -31.09 2.25
N PHE A 517 23.91 -31.44 0.97
CA PHE A 517 22.93 -31.03 -0.04
C PHE A 517 21.48 -31.40 0.30
N LEU A 518 21.23 -32.66 0.70
CA LEU A 518 19.88 -33.11 1.03
C LEU A 518 19.35 -32.41 2.28
N THR A 519 20.18 -32.25 3.32
CA THR A 519 19.80 -31.54 4.55
C THR A 519 19.46 -30.07 4.27
N ILE A 520 20.20 -29.40 3.36
CA ILE A 520 19.94 -28.01 2.94
C ILE A 520 18.59 -27.90 2.23
N ILE A 521 18.31 -28.79 1.28
CA ILE A 521 17.03 -28.76 0.54
C ILE A 521 15.87 -29.02 1.50
N ASP A 522 16.01 -29.99 2.39
CA ASP A 522 14.97 -30.35 3.36
C ASP A 522 14.60 -29.16 4.25
N SER A 523 15.63 -28.47 4.77
CA SER A 523 15.51 -27.24 5.55
C SER A 523 14.76 -26.13 4.81
N HIS A 524 15.23 -25.76 3.60
CA HIS A 524 14.66 -24.66 2.83
C HIS A 524 13.25 -24.95 2.31
N LEU A 525 12.93 -26.21 1.98
CA LEU A 525 11.63 -26.59 1.45
C LEU A 525 10.49 -26.37 2.46
N THR A 526 10.73 -26.65 3.75
CA THR A 526 9.73 -26.42 4.80
C THR A 526 9.45 -24.92 4.98
N THR A 527 10.49 -24.12 5.07
CA THR A 527 10.36 -22.66 5.19
C THR A 527 9.69 -22.07 3.94
N PHE A 528 10.05 -22.55 2.74
CA PHE A 528 9.41 -22.15 1.49
C PHE A 528 7.91 -22.49 1.48
N ALA A 529 7.52 -23.68 1.96
CA ALA A 529 6.11 -24.07 2.04
C ALA A 529 5.31 -23.13 2.94
N THR A 530 5.85 -22.73 4.09
CA THR A 530 5.19 -21.74 4.98
C THR A 530 5.06 -20.36 4.32
N ALA A 531 6.12 -19.90 3.63
CA ALA A 531 6.13 -18.63 2.91
C ALA A 531 5.14 -18.64 1.74
N PHE A 532 5.00 -19.77 1.06
CA PHE A 532 4.04 -19.96 -0.03
C PHE A 532 2.59 -19.90 0.45
N ILE A 533 2.27 -20.56 1.57
CA ILE A 533 0.94 -20.47 2.20
C ILE A 533 0.63 -19.02 2.60
N LEU A 534 1.63 -18.33 3.15
CA LEU A 534 1.51 -16.91 3.51
C LEU A 534 1.28 -16.01 2.29
N PHE A 535 1.90 -16.30 1.15
CA PHE A 535 1.68 -15.58 -0.10
C PHE A 535 0.27 -15.81 -0.68
N LEU A 536 -0.29 -17.03 -0.53
CA LEU A 536 -1.63 -17.35 -1.03
C LEU A 536 -2.75 -16.76 -0.16
N ILE A 537 -2.60 -16.84 1.16
CA ILE A 537 -3.66 -16.47 2.12
C ILE A 537 -3.48 -15.06 2.69
N GLY A 538 -2.23 -14.59 2.79
CA GLY A 538 -1.92 -13.28 3.36
C GLY A 538 -2.49 -12.13 2.55
N THR A 539 -2.80 -11.03 3.25
CA THR A 539 -3.30 -9.78 2.67
C THR A 539 -2.29 -8.65 2.88
N GLY A 540 -2.37 -7.62 2.04
CA GLY A 540 -1.58 -6.38 2.18
C GLY A 540 -0.08 -6.62 2.43
N PRO A 541 0.49 -6.08 3.52
CA PRO A 541 1.92 -6.21 3.84
C PRO A 541 2.43 -7.65 4.05
N VAL A 542 1.57 -8.55 4.53
CA VAL A 542 1.93 -9.95 4.83
C VAL A 542 2.19 -10.75 3.56
N LYS A 543 1.39 -10.51 2.52
CA LYS A 543 1.57 -11.13 1.20
C LYS A 543 2.93 -10.75 0.59
N GLY A 544 3.29 -9.46 0.68
CA GLY A 544 4.58 -8.95 0.22
C GLY A 544 5.76 -9.55 0.98
N PHE A 545 5.61 -9.76 2.30
CA PHE A 545 6.60 -10.47 3.11
C PHE A 545 6.76 -11.94 2.67
N GLY A 546 5.65 -12.67 2.46
CA GLY A 546 5.69 -14.06 1.96
C GLY A 546 6.43 -14.20 0.63
N LEU A 547 6.13 -13.32 -0.34
CA LEU A 547 6.82 -13.28 -1.64
C LEU A 547 8.33 -13.04 -1.49
N THR A 548 8.69 -12.06 -0.66
CA THR A 548 10.09 -11.71 -0.40
C THR A 548 10.84 -12.88 0.23
N LEU A 549 10.22 -13.57 1.19
CA LEU A 549 10.77 -14.75 1.84
C LEU A 549 10.96 -15.93 0.87
N MET A 550 9.99 -16.19 0.00
CA MET A 550 10.11 -17.23 -1.05
C MET A 550 11.28 -16.96 -1.99
N ILE A 551 11.38 -15.74 -2.53
CA ILE A 551 12.49 -15.32 -3.42
C ILE A 551 13.82 -15.47 -2.69
N GLY A 552 13.88 -14.98 -1.44
CA GLY A 552 15.06 -15.07 -0.59
C GLY A 552 15.57 -16.49 -0.41
N ILE A 553 14.67 -17.44 -0.10
CA ILE A 553 15.02 -18.86 0.10
C ILE A 553 15.58 -19.49 -1.18
N VAL A 554 14.94 -19.26 -2.33
CA VAL A 554 15.39 -19.81 -3.62
C VAL A 554 16.75 -19.25 -4.02
N VAL A 555 16.94 -17.93 -3.88
CA VAL A 555 18.21 -17.28 -4.18
C VAL A 555 19.31 -17.74 -3.21
N ASN A 556 18.99 -17.87 -1.92
CA ASN A 556 19.93 -18.36 -0.91
C ASN A 556 20.37 -19.80 -1.21
N LEU A 557 19.44 -20.69 -1.57
CA LEU A 557 19.76 -22.07 -1.97
C LEU A 557 20.73 -22.10 -3.16
N PHE A 558 20.45 -21.31 -4.20
CA PHE A 558 21.33 -21.20 -5.36
C PHE A 558 22.71 -20.63 -5.00
N SER A 559 22.75 -19.55 -4.21
CA SER A 559 24.00 -18.90 -3.82
C SER A 559 24.86 -19.77 -2.90
N GLY A 560 24.28 -20.35 -1.86
CA GLY A 560 25.01 -21.17 -0.90
C GLY A 560 25.52 -22.48 -1.50
N VAL A 561 24.70 -23.17 -2.29
CA VAL A 561 25.06 -24.49 -2.86
C VAL A 561 25.88 -24.35 -4.13
N TYR A 562 25.46 -23.53 -5.09
CA TYR A 562 26.05 -23.51 -6.43
C TYR A 562 27.19 -22.50 -6.54
N ILE A 563 26.93 -21.23 -6.18
CA ILE A 563 27.96 -20.19 -6.17
C ILE A 563 29.00 -20.50 -5.08
N GLY A 564 28.56 -20.91 -3.89
CA GLY A 564 29.44 -21.31 -2.79
C GLY A 564 30.39 -22.42 -3.19
N ARG A 565 29.90 -23.43 -3.92
CA ARG A 565 30.77 -24.50 -4.42
C ARG A 565 31.79 -24.01 -5.44
N LEU A 566 31.37 -23.19 -6.41
CA LEU A 566 32.28 -22.58 -7.38
C LEU A 566 33.40 -21.78 -6.68
N LEU A 567 33.03 -20.95 -5.73
CA LEU A 567 33.97 -20.11 -4.97
C LEU A 567 34.87 -20.94 -4.06
N THR A 568 34.35 -21.99 -3.42
CA THR A 568 35.15 -22.89 -2.57
C THR A 568 36.21 -23.60 -3.41
N ASP A 569 35.81 -24.21 -4.54
CA ASP A 569 36.73 -24.91 -5.44
C ASP A 569 37.79 -23.94 -6.00
N TRP A 570 37.40 -22.71 -6.34
CA TRP A 570 38.31 -21.70 -6.87
C TRP A 570 39.30 -21.19 -5.81
N LEU A 571 38.83 -20.82 -4.63
CA LEU A 571 39.64 -20.20 -3.58
C LEU A 571 40.55 -21.21 -2.85
N CYS A 572 40.15 -22.50 -2.85
CA CYS A 572 40.90 -23.58 -2.21
C CYS A 572 41.75 -24.42 -3.19
N ARG A 573 41.74 -24.14 -4.50
CA ARG A 573 42.41 -24.95 -5.54
C ARG A 573 43.89 -25.27 -5.29
N ASN A 574 44.61 -24.32 -4.70
CA ASN A 574 46.06 -24.39 -4.45
C ASN A 574 46.37 -24.62 -2.96
N GLN A 575 45.42 -25.11 -2.17
CA GLN A 575 45.61 -25.35 -0.74
C GLN A 575 45.62 -26.84 -0.44
N THR A 576 46.36 -27.20 0.61
CA THR A 576 46.41 -28.56 1.15
C THR A 576 45.71 -28.65 2.51
N THR A 577 45.60 -27.53 3.24
CA THR A 577 44.95 -27.46 4.55
C THR A 577 43.97 -26.29 4.62
N LEU A 578 42.95 -26.44 5.47
CA LEU A 578 42.02 -25.38 5.84
C LEU A 578 42.10 -25.15 7.34
N THR A 579 42.09 -23.89 7.76
CA THR A 579 42.02 -23.51 9.18
C THR A 579 40.70 -22.79 9.45
N MET A 580 40.07 -23.14 10.56
CA MET A 580 38.84 -22.52 11.04
C MET A 580 38.94 -22.31 12.55
N ALA A 581 38.26 -21.31 13.10
CA ALA A 581 38.16 -21.14 14.55
C ALA A 581 37.27 -22.23 15.17
N SER A 582 37.62 -22.68 16.38
CA SER A 582 36.90 -23.72 17.11
C SER A 582 36.44 -23.22 18.49
N TRP A 583 35.98 -21.98 18.56
CA TRP A 583 35.57 -21.33 19.82
C TRP A 583 34.29 -21.93 20.42
N VAL A 584 33.47 -22.60 19.61
CA VAL A 584 32.27 -23.31 20.05
C VAL A 584 32.55 -24.82 20.03
N PRO A 585 32.95 -25.43 21.16
CA PRO A 585 33.17 -26.87 21.24
C PRO A 585 31.84 -27.63 21.27
N ALA A 586 31.88 -28.93 20.91
CA ALA A 586 30.75 -29.82 21.13
C ALA A 586 30.55 -30.02 22.64
N LEU A 587 29.47 -29.48 23.21
CA LEU A 587 29.12 -29.81 24.59
C LEU A 587 28.52 -31.21 24.63
N ARG A 588 29.20 -32.12 25.32
CA ARG A 588 28.70 -33.46 25.63
C ARG A 588 27.94 -33.42 26.95
N LEU A 589 26.70 -32.95 26.88
CA LEU A 589 25.78 -33.00 28.01
C LEU A 589 24.97 -34.31 27.94
N PRO A 590 24.48 -34.84 29.07
CA PRO A 590 23.57 -35.98 29.07
C PRO A 590 22.13 -35.53 28.75
N TYR A 591 21.90 -35.12 27.51
CA TYR A 591 20.63 -34.54 27.03
C TYR A 591 19.43 -35.47 27.31
N VAL A 592 19.61 -36.77 27.11
CA VAL A 592 18.59 -37.78 27.39
C VAL A 592 18.27 -37.90 28.88
N ASN A 593 19.26 -37.80 29.78
CA ASN A 593 18.98 -37.87 31.22
C ASN A 593 18.25 -36.62 31.72
N GLY A 594 18.57 -35.45 31.14
CA GLY A 594 17.90 -34.18 31.42
C GLY A 594 16.48 -34.06 30.86
N ARG A 595 16.03 -35.00 30.01
CA ARG A 595 14.75 -34.90 29.29
C ARG A 595 13.52 -34.71 30.19
N TRP A 596 13.51 -35.30 31.38
CA TRP A 596 12.36 -35.15 32.29
C TRP A 596 12.24 -33.72 32.79
N PHE A 597 13.35 -33.09 33.17
CA PHE A 597 13.37 -31.67 33.51
C PHE A 597 12.91 -30.82 32.33
N ALA A 598 13.42 -31.10 31.12
CA ALA A 598 13.03 -30.39 29.91
C ALA A 598 11.54 -30.56 29.59
N TYR A 599 10.98 -31.76 29.71
CA TYR A 599 9.55 -32.01 29.49
C TYR A 599 8.68 -31.29 30.52
N TYR A 600 9.02 -31.35 31.81
CA TYR A 600 8.28 -30.62 32.83
C TYR A 600 8.35 -29.12 32.60
N PHE A 601 9.54 -28.57 32.34
CA PHE A 601 9.71 -27.15 32.03
C PHE A 601 8.85 -26.75 30.82
N SER A 602 8.93 -27.49 29.72
CA SER A 602 8.20 -27.20 28.48
C SER A 602 6.69 -27.31 28.66
N ILE A 603 6.20 -28.33 29.38
CA ILE A 603 4.76 -28.46 29.66
C ILE A 603 4.30 -27.31 30.55
N ILE A 604 5.05 -26.97 31.60
CA ILE A 604 4.72 -25.86 32.51
C ILE A 604 4.69 -24.54 31.75
N THR A 605 5.69 -24.24 30.93
CA THR A 605 5.75 -22.98 30.15
C THR A 605 4.67 -22.94 29.08
N ALA A 606 4.38 -24.04 28.38
CA ALA A 606 3.31 -24.09 27.39
C ALA A 606 1.93 -23.94 28.04
N VAL A 607 1.68 -24.61 29.17
CA VAL A 607 0.42 -24.49 29.92
C VAL A 607 0.29 -23.09 30.51
N ALA A 608 1.36 -22.53 31.09
CA ALA A 608 1.36 -21.17 31.61
C ALA A 608 1.14 -20.14 30.49
N GLY A 609 1.77 -20.32 29.33
CA GLY A 609 1.58 -19.47 28.17
C GLY A 609 0.16 -19.54 27.62
N LEU A 610 -0.40 -20.76 27.48
CA LEU A 610 -1.79 -20.95 27.05
C LEU A 610 -2.79 -20.41 28.07
N PHE A 611 -2.52 -20.61 29.36
CA PHE A 611 -3.33 -20.06 30.45
C PHE A 611 -3.28 -18.54 30.45
N TRP A 612 -2.12 -17.94 30.26
CA TRP A 612 -1.98 -16.49 30.17
C TRP A 612 -2.72 -15.94 28.95
N PHE A 613 -2.54 -16.55 27.78
CA PHE A 613 -3.27 -16.16 26.58
C PHE A 613 -4.79 -16.27 26.79
N SER A 614 -5.28 -17.40 27.31
CA SER A 614 -6.72 -17.68 27.44
C SER A 614 -7.37 -16.92 28.59
N CYS A 615 -6.71 -16.84 29.75
CA CYS A 615 -7.29 -16.37 31.01
C CYS A 615 -6.58 -15.13 31.59
N GLY A 616 -5.47 -14.65 31.01
CA GLY A 616 -4.76 -13.47 31.50
C GLY A 616 -5.61 -12.22 31.49
N HIS A 617 -6.58 -12.13 30.58
CA HIS A 617 -7.57 -11.06 30.56
C HIS A 617 -8.43 -11.02 31.85
N LEU A 618 -8.78 -12.18 32.42
CA LEU A 618 -9.52 -12.27 33.68
C LEU A 618 -8.69 -11.73 34.85
N VAL A 619 -7.38 -12.02 34.85
CA VAL A 619 -6.43 -11.52 35.87
C VAL A 619 -6.27 -10.01 35.79
N MET A 620 -6.30 -9.44 34.58
CA MET A 620 -6.19 -8.00 34.35
C MET A 620 -7.53 -7.25 34.39
N GLY A 621 -8.66 -7.94 34.55
CA GLY A 621 -10.00 -7.33 34.51
C GLY A 621 -10.37 -6.75 33.15
N THR A 622 -9.85 -7.32 32.04
CA THR A 622 -10.13 -6.88 30.66
C THR A 622 -10.78 -7.98 29.84
N THR A 623 -11.10 -7.72 28.56
CA THR A 623 -11.67 -8.71 27.63
C THR A 623 -10.58 -9.56 26.96
N PHE A 624 -10.92 -10.78 26.52
CA PHE A 624 -10.00 -11.67 25.78
C PHE A 624 -9.48 -11.02 24.48
N GLU A 625 -10.32 -10.20 23.85
CA GLU A 625 -9.98 -9.45 22.62
C GLU A 625 -8.79 -8.50 22.80
N ARG A 626 -8.40 -8.15 24.04
CA ARG A 626 -7.18 -7.37 24.32
C ARG A 626 -5.90 -7.99 23.73
N ASN A 627 -5.89 -9.31 23.55
CA ASN A 627 -4.75 -10.02 22.97
C ASN A 627 -4.51 -9.68 21.49
N PHE A 628 -5.50 -9.09 20.82
CA PHE A 628 -5.50 -8.85 19.37
C PHE A 628 -5.48 -7.35 19.06
N ASP A 629 -4.83 -6.96 17.97
CA ASP A 629 -4.86 -5.58 17.47
C ASP A 629 -6.11 -5.34 16.58
N ILE A 630 -6.28 -4.11 16.10
CA ILE A 630 -7.44 -3.69 15.28
C ILE A 630 -7.61 -4.50 13.98
N ASP A 631 -6.53 -5.10 13.47
CA ASP A 631 -6.56 -6.02 12.32
C ASP A 631 -7.49 -7.23 12.53
N PHE A 632 -7.68 -7.64 13.79
CA PHE A 632 -8.47 -8.82 14.17
C PHE A 632 -9.68 -8.45 15.04
N THR A 633 -9.70 -7.27 15.64
CA THR A 633 -10.82 -6.82 16.49
C THR A 633 -11.77 -5.85 15.79
N GLY A 634 -11.34 -5.24 14.68
CA GLY A 634 -12.02 -4.09 14.10
C GLY A 634 -11.80 -2.85 14.96
N GLY A 635 -11.70 -1.68 14.33
CA GLY A 635 -11.45 -0.45 15.07
C GLY A 635 -10.77 0.64 14.26
N SER A 636 -10.26 1.63 14.98
CA SER A 636 -9.58 2.78 14.40
C SER A 636 -8.20 2.97 15.03
N MET A 637 -7.23 3.30 14.19
CA MET A 637 -5.93 3.84 14.59
C MET A 637 -5.85 5.29 14.13
N VAL A 638 -5.34 6.15 15.01
CA VAL A 638 -5.01 7.53 14.71
C VAL A 638 -3.64 7.83 15.28
N GLN A 639 -2.75 8.35 14.44
CA GLN A 639 -1.52 8.97 14.88
C GLN A 639 -1.80 10.42 15.24
N VAL A 640 -1.17 10.89 16.30
CA VAL A 640 -1.34 12.22 16.83
C VAL A 640 0.03 12.78 17.16
N THR A 641 0.26 14.03 16.77
CA THR A 641 1.44 14.77 17.19
C THR A 641 1.03 15.69 18.34
N PHE A 642 1.76 15.72 19.43
CA PHE A 642 1.60 16.65 20.55
C PHE A 642 2.50 17.86 20.35
N LYS A 643 2.00 19.01 20.82
CA LYS A 643 2.72 20.29 20.81
C LYS A 643 4.06 20.18 21.52
N GLU A 644 4.04 19.56 22.69
CA GLU A 644 5.18 19.30 23.57
C GLU A 644 5.39 17.80 23.72
N ALA A 645 6.62 17.38 24.03
CA ALA A 645 6.89 15.98 24.30
C ALA A 645 6.15 15.54 25.58
N LYS A 646 5.37 14.48 25.49
CA LYS A 646 4.60 13.90 26.60
C LYS A 646 5.12 12.52 26.91
N GLY A 647 5.10 12.13 28.18
CA GLY A 647 5.41 10.76 28.58
C GLY A 647 4.18 9.86 28.60
N LEU A 648 4.37 8.54 28.44
CA LEU A 648 3.28 7.56 28.38
C LEU A 648 2.32 7.71 29.58
N GLY A 649 2.87 7.77 30.79
CA GLY A 649 2.06 7.91 32.01
C GLY A 649 1.25 9.21 32.06
N GLN A 650 1.76 10.31 31.49
CA GLN A 650 0.99 11.58 31.41
C GLN A 650 -0.18 11.46 30.44
N ILE A 651 0.00 10.75 29.32
CA ILE A 651 -1.04 10.54 28.32
C ILE A 651 -2.09 9.58 28.88
N GLU A 652 -1.68 8.45 29.45
CA GLU A 652 -2.59 7.50 30.10
C GLU A 652 -3.43 8.16 31.20
N GLN A 653 -2.80 9.01 32.03
CA GLN A 653 -3.51 9.77 33.04
C GLN A 653 -4.52 10.74 32.41
N SER A 654 -4.13 11.49 31.38
CA SER A 654 -5.02 12.45 30.71
C SER A 654 -6.21 11.77 30.04
N VAL A 655 -6.00 10.61 29.41
CA VAL A 655 -7.09 9.79 28.85
C VAL A 655 -8.02 9.31 29.96
N LYS A 656 -7.46 8.80 31.07
CA LYS A 656 -8.25 8.31 32.20
C LYS A 656 -9.11 9.42 32.82
N GLU A 657 -8.54 10.61 32.97
CA GLU A 657 -9.26 11.80 33.43
C GLU A 657 -10.37 12.19 32.44
N ALA A 658 -10.05 12.32 31.16
CA ALA A 658 -11.02 12.64 30.12
C ALA A 658 -12.18 11.63 30.07
N PHE A 659 -11.87 10.33 30.13
CA PHE A 659 -12.86 9.26 30.17
C PHE A 659 -13.79 9.37 31.39
N SER A 660 -13.25 9.67 32.57
CA SER A 660 -14.05 9.82 33.80
C SER A 660 -15.03 10.99 33.75
N THR A 661 -14.76 12.01 32.93
CA THR A 661 -15.64 13.18 32.75
C THR A 661 -16.78 12.98 31.75
N LEU A 662 -16.77 11.87 30.99
CA LEU A 662 -17.84 11.58 30.04
C LEU A 662 -19.16 11.24 30.75
N PRO A 663 -20.33 11.59 30.18
CA PRO A 663 -21.63 11.10 30.65
C PRO A 663 -21.68 9.56 30.69
N PRO A 664 -22.48 8.93 31.58
CA PRO A 664 -22.55 7.47 31.70
C PRO A 664 -22.87 6.73 30.39
N ASP A 665 -23.67 7.36 29.52
CA ASP A 665 -24.02 6.82 28.21
C ASP A 665 -22.85 6.90 27.20
N GLN A 666 -21.95 7.87 27.36
CA GLN A 666 -20.73 8.03 26.55
C GLN A 666 -19.52 7.30 27.16
N GLN A 667 -19.53 7.01 28.47
CA GLN A 667 -18.56 6.10 29.11
C GLN A 667 -18.70 4.66 28.60
N LYS A 668 -19.83 4.32 27.97
CA LYS A 668 -20.01 3.08 27.21
C LYS A 668 -19.33 3.12 25.82
N SER A 669 -18.90 4.29 25.35
CA SER A 669 -18.23 4.43 24.06
C SER A 669 -16.81 3.86 24.15
N SER A 670 -16.52 2.84 23.35
CA SER A 670 -15.24 2.12 23.35
C SER A 670 -14.06 3.01 22.94
N LEU A 671 -14.31 4.09 22.20
CA LEU A 671 -13.28 4.86 21.48
C LEU A 671 -12.22 5.54 22.37
N ILE A 672 -12.55 5.97 23.60
CA ILE A 672 -11.54 6.51 24.55
C ILE A 672 -11.49 5.76 25.87
N ASN A 673 -11.99 4.51 25.90
CA ASN A 673 -11.91 3.65 27.07
C ASN A 673 -10.44 3.31 27.39
N PRO A 674 -9.90 3.70 28.56
CA PRO A 674 -8.50 3.46 28.92
C PRO A 674 -8.09 1.99 28.93
N HIS A 675 -9.04 1.07 29.10
CA HIS A 675 -8.77 -0.38 29.11
C HIS A 675 -8.64 -0.98 27.71
N GLU A 676 -9.21 -0.34 26.70
CA GLU A 676 -9.23 -0.81 25.30
C GLU A 676 -8.27 0.00 24.42
N LEU A 677 -8.17 1.30 24.70
CA LEU A 677 -7.28 2.23 24.04
C LEU A 677 -5.82 1.84 24.26
N ARG A 678 -5.12 1.58 23.15
CA ARG A 678 -3.67 1.37 23.14
C ARG A 678 -2.99 2.66 22.77
N ILE A 679 -2.06 3.07 23.61
CA ILE A 679 -1.25 4.27 23.41
C ILE A 679 0.17 3.79 23.20
N GLN A 680 0.77 4.15 22.06
CA GLN A 680 2.14 3.80 21.76
C GLN A 680 2.90 5.02 21.29
N ALA A 681 4.11 5.22 21.81
CA ALA A 681 5.00 6.22 21.27
C ALA A 681 5.32 5.80 19.83
N TYR A 682 5.17 6.72 18.90
CA TYR A 682 5.56 6.48 17.51
C TYR A 682 7.08 6.56 17.35
N TYR A 683 7.71 7.44 18.14
CA TYR A 683 9.16 7.51 18.31
C TYR A 683 9.57 7.27 19.76
N SER A 684 10.53 6.37 19.97
CA SER A 684 11.29 6.25 21.21
C SER A 684 12.78 6.42 20.93
N GLU A 685 13.43 7.40 21.59
CA GLU A 685 14.88 7.55 21.56
C GLU A 685 15.56 6.46 22.41
N PHE A 686 16.76 6.06 22.01
CA PHE A 686 17.51 5.01 22.69
C PHE A 686 18.04 5.52 24.05
N GLY A 687 17.67 4.84 25.15
CA GLY A 687 18.27 5.04 26.48
C GLY A 687 17.63 6.11 27.39
N GLY A 688 16.54 6.75 26.99
CA GLY A 688 15.89 7.81 27.79
C GLY A 688 14.46 7.48 28.20
N ALA A 689 14.08 7.87 29.41
CA ALA A 689 12.70 7.78 29.89
C ALA A 689 11.71 8.47 28.93
N ALA A 690 10.74 7.67 28.49
CA ALA A 690 9.51 7.95 27.77
C ALA A 690 9.04 9.42 27.72
N THR A 691 9.53 10.20 26.77
CA THR A 691 8.81 11.38 26.25
C THR A 691 8.84 11.36 24.74
N SER A 692 7.67 11.38 24.10
CA SER A 692 7.54 11.46 22.65
C SER A 692 6.58 12.57 22.27
N ARG A 693 6.78 13.15 21.09
CA ARG A 693 5.81 14.09 20.51
C ARG A 693 4.78 13.37 19.67
N GLN A 694 5.12 12.23 19.07
CA GLN A 694 4.20 11.50 18.21
C GLN A 694 3.74 10.23 18.89
N TRP A 695 2.43 10.03 18.88
CA TRP A 695 1.78 8.93 19.57
C TRP A 695 0.72 8.32 18.67
N THR A 696 0.69 7.01 18.64
CA THR A 696 -0.34 6.23 17.97
C THR A 696 -1.36 5.79 19.00
N PHE A 697 -2.62 6.11 18.72
CA PHE A 697 -3.78 5.69 19.48
C PHE A 697 -4.52 4.64 18.67
N ARG A 698 -4.69 3.44 19.21
CA ARG A 698 -5.49 2.38 18.58
C ARG A 698 -6.62 2.00 19.50
N VAL A 699 -7.82 1.90 18.97
CA VAL A 699 -8.99 1.52 19.75
C VAL A 699 -9.91 0.62 18.95
N ARG A 700 -10.56 -0.29 19.67
CA ARG A 700 -11.61 -1.14 19.14
C ARG A 700 -12.89 -0.34 18.96
N ASP A 701 -13.62 -0.60 17.87
CA ASP A 701 -14.86 0.10 17.56
C ASP A 701 -16.07 -0.85 17.48
N ASP A 702 -16.55 -1.27 18.66
CA ASP A 702 -17.71 -2.16 18.77
C ASP A 702 -19.02 -1.50 18.34
N GLU A 703 -19.16 -0.19 18.61
CA GLU A 703 -20.29 0.59 18.11
C GLU A 703 -20.28 0.68 16.58
N GLY A 704 -19.11 0.93 15.99
CA GLY A 704 -18.92 0.93 14.53
C GLY A 704 -19.30 -0.42 13.92
N SER A 705 -18.83 -1.51 14.53
CA SER A 705 -19.17 -2.88 14.11
C SER A 705 -20.68 -3.16 14.20
N ALA A 706 -21.36 -2.66 15.23
CA ALA A 706 -22.82 -2.77 15.36
C ALA A 706 -23.57 -1.94 14.31
N LEU A 707 -23.07 -0.74 13.98
CA LEU A 707 -23.62 0.10 12.92
C LEU A 707 -23.47 -0.57 11.55
N GLU A 708 -22.33 -1.19 11.27
CA GLU A 708 -22.08 -1.97 10.05
C GLU A 708 -23.02 -3.19 9.95
N ALA A 709 -23.17 -3.95 11.03
CA ALA A 709 -24.10 -5.08 11.08
C ALA A 709 -25.55 -4.64 10.82
N LYS A 710 -25.95 -3.51 11.41
CA LYS A 710 -27.27 -2.91 11.16
C LYS A 710 -27.40 -2.44 9.71
N ARG A 711 -26.40 -1.76 9.16
CA ARG A 711 -26.37 -1.30 7.76
C ARG A 711 -26.59 -2.47 6.82
N ARG A 712 -25.88 -3.58 7.03
CA ARG A 712 -26.03 -4.79 6.23
C ARG A 712 -27.46 -5.34 6.26
N GLN A 713 -28.08 -5.43 7.42
CA GLN A 713 -29.47 -5.88 7.55
C GLN A 713 -30.45 -4.98 6.76
N VAL A 714 -30.25 -3.66 6.80
CA VAL A 714 -31.06 -2.68 6.08
C VAL A 714 -30.81 -2.76 4.57
N GLU A 715 -29.56 -2.95 4.15
CA GLU A 715 -29.18 -3.14 2.75
C GLU A 715 -29.76 -4.43 2.16
N ASP A 716 -29.72 -5.55 2.89
CA ASP A 716 -30.30 -6.82 2.45
C ASP A 716 -31.83 -6.69 2.28
N LYS A 717 -32.47 -5.90 3.15
CA LYS A 717 -33.89 -5.52 2.99
C LYS A 717 -34.12 -4.65 1.76
N ASN A 718 -33.27 -3.64 1.53
CA ASN A 718 -33.35 -2.76 0.36
C ASN A 718 -33.20 -3.56 -0.95
N ALA A 719 -32.25 -4.49 -0.96
CA ALA A 719 -32.00 -5.44 -2.04
C ALA A 719 -33.20 -6.35 -2.32
N ALA A 720 -33.85 -6.88 -1.28
CA ALA A 720 -35.09 -7.64 -1.43
C ALA A 720 -36.22 -6.80 -2.07
N LEU A 721 -36.41 -5.56 -1.60
CA LEU A 721 -37.39 -4.63 -2.17
C LEU A 721 -37.10 -4.30 -3.64
N ARG A 722 -35.82 -4.11 -4.01
CA ARG A 722 -35.41 -3.90 -5.41
C ARG A 722 -35.74 -5.09 -6.29
N ARG A 723 -35.48 -6.32 -5.82
CA ARG A 723 -35.85 -7.54 -6.54
C ARG A 723 -37.37 -7.65 -6.73
N GLU A 724 -38.16 -7.33 -5.71
CA GLU A 724 -39.63 -7.30 -5.82
C GLU A 724 -40.11 -6.24 -6.83
N VAL A 725 -39.56 -5.03 -6.80
CA VAL A 725 -39.88 -3.97 -7.77
C VAL A 725 -39.60 -4.42 -9.19
N GLU A 726 -38.47 -5.09 -9.43
CA GLU A 726 -38.10 -5.55 -10.76
C GLU A 726 -39.01 -6.67 -11.25
N VAL A 727 -39.36 -7.64 -10.40
CA VAL A 727 -40.35 -8.70 -10.73
C VAL A 727 -41.71 -8.08 -11.08
N LEU A 728 -42.16 -7.09 -10.30
CA LEU A 728 -43.43 -6.40 -10.56
C LEU A 728 -43.41 -5.58 -11.86
N ARG A 729 -42.25 -5.02 -12.23
CA ARG A 729 -42.07 -4.29 -13.51
C ARG A 729 -42.17 -5.19 -14.73
N GLN A 730 -41.79 -6.47 -14.61
CA GLN A 730 -41.88 -7.44 -15.70
C GLN A 730 -43.32 -7.89 -15.99
N GLN A 731 -44.27 -7.58 -15.11
CA GLN A 731 -45.69 -7.94 -15.26
C GLN A 731 -46.49 -6.76 -15.86
N PRO A 732 -47.19 -6.95 -17.00
CA PRO A 732 -47.99 -5.89 -17.60
C PRO A 732 -49.16 -5.47 -16.70
N GLY A 733 -49.35 -4.15 -16.50
CA GLY A 733 -50.47 -3.57 -15.74
C GLY A 733 -50.22 -3.28 -14.25
N ASN A 734 -49.03 -3.53 -13.72
CA ASN A 734 -48.76 -3.48 -12.27
C ASN A 734 -48.18 -2.15 -11.73
N THR A 735 -48.42 -1.03 -12.44
CA THR A 735 -47.81 0.29 -12.15
C THR A 735 -48.09 0.80 -10.73
N GLN A 736 -49.25 0.48 -10.16
CA GLN A 736 -49.61 0.89 -8.80
C GLN A 736 -48.86 0.10 -7.72
N ALA A 737 -48.63 -1.20 -7.93
CA ALA A 737 -47.83 -2.03 -7.02
C ALA A 737 -46.35 -1.63 -7.05
N VAL A 738 -45.82 -1.32 -8.24
CA VAL A 738 -44.46 -0.78 -8.40
C VAL A 738 -44.31 0.54 -7.63
N LYS A 739 -45.27 1.45 -7.74
CA LYS A 739 -45.27 2.71 -6.97
C LYS A 739 -45.34 2.49 -5.46
N ALA A 740 -46.17 1.56 -5.00
CA ALA A 740 -46.28 1.23 -3.58
C ALA A 740 -44.95 0.68 -3.02
N LYS A 741 -44.29 -0.23 -3.76
CA LYS A 741 -43.01 -0.80 -3.36
C LYS A 741 -41.85 0.20 -3.42
N LEU A 742 -41.84 1.10 -4.39
CA LEU A 742 -40.90 2.24 -4.42
C LEU A 742 -41.08 3.18 -3.22
N ALA A 743 -42.32 3.41 -2.77
CA ALA A 743 -42.59 4.19 -1.56
C ALA A 743 -42.12 3.47 -0.28
N GLU A 744 -42.17 2.14 -0.24
CA GLU A 744 -41.60 1.32 0.84
C GLU A 744 -40.06 1.35 0.84
N GLN A 745 -39.44 1.45 -0.33
CA GLN A 745 -37.98 1.47 -0.52
C GLN A 745 -37.32 2.80 -0.10
N GLN A 746 -37.96 3.95 -0.37
CA GLN A 746 -37.41 5.28 -0.07
C GLN A 746 -36.88 5.48 1.36
N PRO A 747 -37.63 5.15 2.44
CA PRO A 747 -37.12 5.30 3.81
C PRO A 747 -35.97 4.34 4.12
N VAL A 748 -35.94 3.15 3.50
CA VAL A 748 -34.85 2.17 3.66
C VAL A 748 -33.56 2.71 3.03
N GLU A 749 -33.63 3.28 1.82
CA GLU A 749 -32.48 3.92 1.17
C GLU A 749 -31.93 5.11 1.98
N ALA A 750 -32.82 5.91 2.59
CA ALA A 750 -32.41 6.99 3.47
C ALA A 750 -31.70 6.46 4.74
N GLU A 751 -32.18 5.37 5.34
CA GLU A 751 -31.53 4.74 6.48
C GLU A 751 -30.14 4.18 6.12
N VAL A 752 -29.99 3.53 4.95
CA VAL A 752 -28.69 3.07 4.46
C VAL A 752 -27.71 4.24 4.33
N ALA A 753 -28.13 5.34 3.71
CA ALA A 753 -27.28 6.53 3.55
C ALA A 753 -26.88 7.16 4.89
N GLN A 754 -27.80 7.18 5.87
CA GLN A 754 -27.51 7.66 7.22
C GLN A 754 -26.50 6.77 7.95
N LEU A 755 -26.67 5.45 7.90
CA LEU A 755 -25.75 4.50 8.52
C LEU A 755 -24.36 4.56 7.88
N ALA A 756 -24.28 4.62 6.55
CA ALA A 756 -23.03 4.81 5.82
C ALA A 756 -22.29 6.08 6.26
N HIS A 757 -23.01 7.19 6.42
CA HIS A 757 -22.44 8.45 6.92
C HIS A 757 -21.98 8.37 8.38
N GLN A 758 -22.67 7.61 9.24
CA GLN A 758 -22.24 7.40 10.63
C GLN A 758 -20.95 6.57 10.70
N ILE A 759 -20.85 5.51 9.87
CA ILE A 759 -19.68 4.64 9.78
C ILE A 759 -18.47 5.42 9.26
N SER A 760 -18.61 6.18 8.17
CA SER A 760 -17.50 6.93 7.58
C SER A 760 -16.91 8.00 8.51
N ARG A 761 -17.71 8.51 9.44
CA ARG A 761 -17.29 9.48 10.44
C ARG A 761 -16.64 8.90 11.70
N ARG A 762 -16.61 7.57 11.89
CA ARG A 762 -16.13 6.97 13.15
C ARG A 762 -14.69 7.38 13.50
N THR A 763 -13.79 7.36 12.52
CA THR A 763 -12.40 7.79 12.71
C THR A 763 -12.29 9.28 13.05
N ASP A 764 -13.15 10.13 12.49
CA ASP A 764 -13.19 11.56 12.82
C ASP A 764 -13.76 11.80 14.22
N VAL A 765 -14.80 11.06 14.62
CA VAL A 765 -15.34 11.10 15.99
C VAL A 765 -14.26 10.70 17.00
N PHE A 766 -13.45 9.68 16.69
CA PHE A 766 -12.32 9.29 17.53
C PHE A 766 -11.27 10.42 17.64
N LYS A 767 -10.90 11.05 16.52
CA LYS A 767 -10.02 12.24 16.51
C LYS A 767 -10.56 13.38 17.36
N GLU A 768 -11.86 13.67 17.25
CA GLU A 768 -12.54 14.70 18.05
C GLU A 768 -12.52 14.39 19.55
N GLN A 769 -12.75 13.13 19.94
CA GLN A 769 -12.69 12.72 21.34
C GLN A 769 -11.26 12.81 21.90
N LEU A 770 -10.25 12.43 21.13
CA LEU A 770 -8.85 12.63 21.50
C LEU A 770 -8.52 14.13 21.63
N ALA A 771 -8.97 14.96 20.70
CA ALA A 771 -8.78 16.42 20.78
C ALA A 771 -9.43 17.01 22.05
N LYS A 772 -10.60 16.50 22.46
CA LYS A 772 -11.26 16.87 23.72
C LYS A 772 -10.50 16.39 24.95
N ALA A 773 -9.92 15.18 24.91
CA ALA A 773 -9.09 14.65 26.00
C ALA A 773 -7.78 15.43 26.17
N PHE A 774 -7.31 16.09 25.10
CA PHE A 774 -6.06 16.82 25.06
C PHE A 774 -6.26 18.25 24.53
N PRO A 775 -7.06 19.08 25.23
CA PRO A 775 -7.51 20.37 24.73
C PRO A 775 -6.32 21.28 24.45
N GLY A 776 -6.17 21.63 23.17
CA GLY A 776 -5.06 22.47 22.71
C GLY A 776 -3.68 21.86 22.92
N GLN A 777 -3.52 20.56 23.24
CA GLN A 777 -2.21 19.91 23.36
C GLN A 777 -1.82 19.12 22.10
N ILE A 778 -2.80 18.61 21.37
CA ILE A 778 -2.58 17.90 20.09
C ILE A 778 -2.31 18.92 19.00
N ALA A 779 -1.21 18.76 18.25
CA ALA A 779 -0.83 19.56 17.10
C ALA A 779 -1.82 19.38 15.94
N ALA A 780 -2.27 20.49 15.36
CA ALA A 780 -3.03 20.45 14.12
C ALA A 780 -2.11 20.11 12.94
N GLU A 781 -2.70 19.56 11.88
CA GLU A 781 -2.02 19.27 10.62
C GLU A 781 -1.39 20.58 10.07
N GLY A 782 -0.05 20.65 10.01
CA GLY A 782 0.72 21.82 9.52
C GLY A 782 1.47 22.66 10.56
N GLU A 783 1.40 22.36 11.87
CA GLU A 783 1.96 23.19 12.95
C GLU A 783 3.48 23.04 13.27
N GLU A 784 4.33 22.71 12.30
CA GLU A 784 5.76 22.40 12.52
C GLU A 784 6.71 23.62 12.47
N ILE A 785 6.28 24.72 13.07
CA ILE A 785 7.10 25.91 13.28
C ILE A 785 7.95 25.68 14.54
N LEU A 786 9.28 25.56 14.36
CA LEU A 786 10.27 25.27 15.37
C LEU A 786 10.44 26.43 16.37
N GLU A 787 10.50 27.67 15.88
CA GLU A 787 10.69 28.89 16.68
C GLU A 787 9.99 30.07 16.01
N ALA A 788 9.49 31.06 16.77
CA ALA A 788 8.96 32.30 16.22
C ALA A 788 9.09 33.48 17.21
N SER A 789 9.44 34.67 16.71
CA SER A 789 9.62 35.91 17.47
C SER A 789 9.25 37.14 16.64
N LEU A 790 8.71 38.17 17.27
CA LEU A 790 8.53 39.48 16.65
C LEU A 790 9.22 40.54 17.52
N THR A 791 10.20 41.24 16.96
CA THR A 791 10.90 42.35 17.61
C THR A 791 10.78 43.62 16.76
N GLY A 792 10.01 44.60 17.22
CA GLY A 792 9.77 45.83 16.45
C GLY A 792 8.98 45.57 15.16
N LYS A 793 9.61 45.81 14.00
CA LYS A 793 9.03 45.54 12.66
C LYS A 793 9.45 44.19 12.07
N VAL A 794 10.22 43.41 12.82
CA VAL A 794 10.91 42.22 12.32
C VAL A 794 10.28 40.96 12.91
N LEU A 795 9.62 40.18 12.06
CA LEU A 795 9.02 38.88 12.37
C LEU A 795 9.96 37.76 11.94
N SER A 796 10.47 36.96 12.86
CA SER A 796 11.33 35.81 12.58
C SER A 796 10.64 34.51 12.97
N PHE A 797 10.61 33.50 12.11
CA PHE A 797 10.16 32.14 12.46
C PHE A 797 10.92 31.05 11.69
N ARG A 798 10.99 29.84 12.24
CA ARG A 798 11.78 28.73 11.71
C ARG A 798 10.89 27.52 11.44
N LEU A 799 10.91 26.98 10.21
CA LEU A 799 10.15 25.80 9.80
C LEU A 799 11.05 24.56 9.76
N ALA A 800 10.52 23.39 10.11
CA ALA A 800 11.20 22.12 9.86
C ALA A 800 11.10 21.72 8.38
N THR A 801 12.19 21.21 7.79
CA THR A 801 12.23 20.68 6.42
C THR A 801 12.64 19.22 6.43
N LEU A 802 12.18 18.42 5.46
CA LEU A 802 12.57 17.00 5.36
C LEU A 802 14.06 16.86 5.04
N ASP A 803 14.54 17.67 4.09
CA ASP A 803 15.94 17.75 3.67
C ASP A 803 16.51 19.16 3.87
N PRO A 804 17.86 19.31 3.90
CA PRO A 804 18.51 20.61 3.87
C PRO A 804 18.18 21.38 2.57
N PRO A 805 17.55 22.56 2.65
CA PRO A 805 17.20 23.36 1.48
C PRO A 805 18.46 23.76 0.69
N LYS A 806 18.46 23.51 -0.63
CA LYS A 806 19.55 23.96 -1.52
C LYS A 806 19.59 25.48 -1.58
N THR A 807 20.80 26.05 -1.59
CA THR A 807 21.02 27.51 -1.55
C THR A 807 20.27 28.27 -2.65
N ALA A 808 20.27 27.75 -3.89
CA ALA A 808 19.54 28.34 -5.01
C ALA A 808 18.01 28.36 -4.81
N SER A 809 17.46 27.34 -4.16
CA SER A 809 16.03 27.27 -3.85
C SER A 809 15.66 28.24 -2.72
N VAL A 810 16.57 28.48 -1.77
CA VAL A 810 16.41 29.50 -0.72
C VAL A 810 16.46 30.90 -1.31
N GLU A 811 17.41 31.18 -2.22
CA GLU A 811 17.49 32.47 -2.93
C GLU A 811 16.23 32.74 -3.77
N GLU A 812 15.69 31.71 -4.41
CA GLU A 812 14.44 31.81 -5.17
C GLU A 812 13.22 32.02 -4.27
N LEU A 813 13.18 31.35 -3.12
CA LEU A 813 12.14 31.54 -2.10
C LEU A 813 12.20 32.97 -1.53
N VAL A 814 13.40 33.49 -1.24
CA VAL A 814 13.66 34.89 -0.87
C VAL A 814 13.14 35.82 -1.95
N ARG A 815 13.48 35.58 -3.23
CA ARG A 815 13.06 36.41 -4.38
C ARG A 815 11.54 36.47 -4.56
N LYS A 816 10.85 35.35 -4.32
CA LYS A 816 9.38 35.28 -4.41
C LYS A 816 8.70 35.97 -3.23
N LEU A 817 9.26 35.82 -2.02
CA LEU A 817 8.70 36.39 -0.80
C LEU A 817 9.07 37.86 -0.59
N SER A 818 10.19 38.32 -1.16
CA SER A 818 10.64 39.72 -1.12
C SER A 818 9.71 40.69 -1.84
N ARG A 819 8.71 40.17 -2.57
CA ARG A 819 7.63 40.96 -3.17
C ARG A 819 6.63 41.49 -2.14
N PHE A 820 6.57 40.88 -0.96
CA PHE A 820 5.58 41.18 0.07
C PHE A 820 6.17 41.99 1.25
N ALA A 821 7.47 41.86 1.54
CA ALA A 821 8.20 42.59 2.58
C ALA A 821 9.73 42.42 2.39
N ASN A 822 10.57 43.04 3.24
CA ASN A 822 12.00 42.74 3.25
C ASN A 822 12.21 41.39 3.96
N VAL A 823 12.26 40.32 3.17
CA VAL A 823 12.36 38.94 3.68
C VAL A 823 13.81 38.46 3.55
N SER A 824 14.42 38.03 4.65
CA SER A 824 15.67 37.30 4.68
C SER A 824 15.41 35.87 5.12
N ILE A 825 16.00 34.90 4.42
CA ILE A 825 15.79 33.48 4.69
C ILE A 825 17.15 32.83 4.77
N SER A 826 17.35 32.07 5.84
CA SER A 826 18.55 31.29 6.08
C SER A 826 18.14 29.85 6.28
N ALA A 827 18.70 28.95 5.48
CA ALA A 827 18.57 27.52 5.69
C ALA A 827 19.78 27.03 6.48
N LYS A 828 19.52 26.27 7.54
CA LYS A 828 20.57 25.58 8.30
C LYS A 828 20.04 24.22 8.75
N ASP A 829 20.84 23.19 8.52
CA ASP A 829 20.49 21.79 8.77
C ASP A 829 19.19 21.41 8.03
N SER A 830 18.17 20.93 8.74
CA SER A 830 16.84 20.60 8.23
C SER A 830 15.80 21.63 8.66
N SER A 831 16.15 22.91 8.60
CA SER A 831 15.24 23.98 8.97
C SER A 831 15.40 25.22 8.11
N LEU A 832 14.29 25.92 7.90
CA LEU A 832 14.21 27.15 7.13
C LEU A 832 13.85 28.30 8.08
N ALA A 833 14.83 29.13 8.42
CA ALA A 833 14.65 30.31 9.24
C ALA A 833 14.31 31.51 8.35
N ILE A 834 13.18 32.15 8.61
CA ILE A 834 12.64 33.26 7.84
C ILE A 834 12.54 34.44 8.75
N THR A 835 13.01 35.59 8.27
CA THR A 835 12.89 36.87 8.95
C THR A 835 12.28 37.87 7.99
N VAL A 836 11.26 38.57 8.43
CA VAL A 836 10.47 39.49 7.63
C VAL A 836 10.42 40.84 8.30
N ASP A 837 11.03 41.82 7.66
CA ASP A 837 11.03 43.21 8.08
C ASP A 837 9.96 43.98 7.30
N TYR A 838 8.91 44.37 8.01
CA TYR A 838 7.77 45.10 7.43
C TYR A 838 8.08 46.59 7.34
N LYS A 839 7.75 47.23 6.20
CA LYS A 839 7.97 48.70 6.02
C LYS A 839 7.18 49.54 7.06
N ALA A 840 5.99 49.09 7.45
CA ALA A 840 5.19 49.61 8.56
C ALA A 840 4.52 48.44 9.29
N PRO A 841 4.31 48.51 10.63
CA PRO A 841 3.61 47.47 11.36
C PRO A 841 2.21 47.25 10.76
N PRO A 842 1.75 45.99 10.61
CA PRO A 842 0.47 45.69 9.99
C PRO A 842 -0.67 46.41 10.73
N VAL A 843 -1.52 47.13 9.98
CA VAL A 843 -2.69 47.83 10.53
C VAL A 843 -3.83 46.81 10.71
N PRO A 844 -4.52 46.79 11.86
CA PRO A 844 -5.51 45.77 12.18
C PRO A 844 -6.70 45.79 11.21
N LYS A 845 -7.04 44.63 10.65
CA LYS A 845 -8.44 44.35 10.26
C LYS A 845 -9.11 43.70 11.46
N THR A 846 -9.97 44.46 12.14
CA THR A 846 -10.84 43.96 13.20
C THR A 846 -11.91 43.05 12.60
N GLY A 847 -11.68 41.75 12.63
CA GLY A 847 -12.67 40.71 12.38
C GLY A 847 -12.41 39.52 13.30
N PRO A 848 -13.45 38.78 13.74
CA PRO A 848 -13.27 37.62 14.58
C PRO A 848 -12.47 36.53 13.83
N LEU A 849 -11.51 35.95 14.53
CA LEU A 849 -10.67 34.84 14.09
C LEU A 849 -11.43 33.54 14.28
N ASP A 850 -11.91 32.95 13.18
CA ASP A 850 -12.63 31.67 13.21
C ASP A 850 -11.73 30.44 13.00
N ASP A 851 -10.39 30.60 12.99
CA ASP A 851 -9.44 29.50 12.76
C ASP A 851 -8.65 29.11 14.03
N PRO A 852 -8.85 27.88 14.58
CA PRO A 852 -8.08 27.35 15.70
C PRO A 852 -6.57 27.25 15.45
N GLN A 853 -6.11 27.14 14.19
CA GLN A 853 -4.69 27.08 13.83
C GLN A 853 -4.01 28.44 14.05
N ALA A 854 -4.73 29.54 13.81
CA ALA A 854 -4.23 30.90 14.00
C ALA A 854 -3.95 31.22 15.49
N ILE A 855 -4.75 30.67 16.40
CA ILE A 855 -4.64 30.90 17.86
C ILE A 855 -3.35 30.30 18.45
N ARG A 856 -2.80 29.26 17.82
CA ARG A 856 -1.64 28.54 18.36
C ARG A 856 -0.30 29.13 17.94
N PHE A 857 -0.20 29.53 16.67
CA PHE A 857 0.93 30.31 16.22
C PHE A 857 0.94 31.70 16.86
N ALA A 858 -0.26 32.27 17.10
CA ALA A 858 -0.43 33.43 17.97
C ALA A 858 0.20 33.24 19.32
N SER A 859 -0.17 32.18 20.04
CA SER A 859 0.30 31.95 21.40
C SER A 859 1.83 31.75 21.51
N LEU A 860 2.48 31.20 20.47
CA LEU A 860 3.95 31.08 20.39
C LEU A 860 4.62 32.44 20.14
N LEU A 861 4.04 33.28 19.27
CA LEU A 861 4.49 34.65 19.02
C LEU A 861 4.15 35.61 20.17
N GLU A 862 3.08 35.34 20.90
CA GLU A 862 2.57 36.09 22.06
C GLU A 862 3.37 35.84 23.33
N LYS A 863 4.04 34.69 23.42
CA LYS A 863 5.05 34.44 24.47
C LYS A 863 6.40 35.10 24.17
N SER A 864 6.70 35.40 22.91
CA SER A 864 7.98 36.01 22.48
C SER A 864 7.89 37.49 22.13
N ALA A 865 6.68 38.03 21.91
CA ALA A 865 6.39 39.43 21.63
C ALA A 865 5.42 39.99 22.68
N GLY A 866 5.58 41.28 23.04
CA GLY A 866 4.80 41.95 24.07
C GLY A 866 3.28 42.06 23.81
N PRO A 867 2.53 42.80 24.65
CA PRO A 867 1.08 42.67 24.88
C PRO A 867 0.09 42.90 23.70
N ASP A 868 0.55 43.08 22.45
CA ASP A 868 -0.28 43.32 21.25
C ASP A 868 -0.23 42.15 20.23
N ALA A 869 -0.18 40.90 20.69
CA ALA A 869 0.27 39.75 19.91
C ALA A 869 -0.74 39.05 18.98
N THR A 870 -2.05 39.31 19.13
CA THR A 870 -3.09 38.56 18.39
C THR A 870 -3.13 38.86 16.89
N THR A 871 -2.67 40.03 16.43
CA THR A 871 -2.60 40.40 15.00
C THR A 871 -1.31 39.93 14.34
N VAL A 872 -0.22 39.90 15.09
CA VAL A 872 1.12 39.42 14.66
C VAL A 872 1.05 37.95 14.28
N ALA A 873 0.31 37.18 15.07
CA ALA A 873 -0.07 35.81 14.82
C ALA A 873 -0.65 35.53 13.44
N GLN A 874 -1.62 36.35 13.03
CA GLN A 874 -2.40 36.18 11.81
C GLN A 874 -1.48 36.36 10.60
N VAL A 875 -0.70 37.45 10.62
CA VAL A 875 0.23 37.81 9.56
C VAL A 875 1.32 36.74 9.43
N ALA A 876 1.82 36.25 10.56
CA ALA A 876 2.85 35.24 10.57
C ALA A 876 2.32 33.88 10.08
N SER A 877 1.09 33.50 10.45
CA SER A 877 0.45 32.24 10.02
C SER A 877 0.19 32.25 8.51
N GLU A 878 -0.39 33.34 7.99
CA GLU A 878 -0.60 33.53 6.56
C GLU A 878 0.72 33.46 5.78
N LEU A 879 1.78 34.03 6.36
CA LEU A 879 3.11 33.98 5.77
C LEU A 879 3.73 32.58 5.83
N ALA A 880 3.56 31.82 6.92
CA ALA A 880 4.05 30.44 7.01
C ALA A 880 3.35 29.51 5.99
N HIS A 881 2.04 29.67 5.79
CA HIS A 881 1.31 28.96 4.74
C HIS A 881 1.80 29.34 3.34
N LYS A 882 1.92 30.65 3.04
CA LYS A 882 2.45 31.12 1.75
C LYS A 882 3.88 30.65 1.51
N VAL A 883 4.72 30.64 2.55
CA VAL A 883 6.08 30.09 2.48
C VAL A 883 6.01 28.61 2.15
N ALA A 884 5.17 27.82 2.83
CA ALA A 884 5.09 26.39 2.59
C ALA A 884 4.59 26.07 1.18
N ASP A 885 3.66 26.87 0.65
CA ASP A 885 3.16 26.72 -0.72
C ASP A 885 4.18 27.15 -1.77
N VAL A 886 4.90 28.25 -1.52
CA VAL A 886 6.00 28.71 -2.39
C VAL A 886 7.18 27.74 -2.32
N ALA A 887 7.48 27.18 -1.15
CA ALA A 887 8.49 26.15 -0.93
C ALA A 887 8.15 24.85 -1.65
N ALA A 888 6.89 24.41 -1.59
CA ALA A 888 6.38 23.26 -2.34
C ALA A 888 6.57 23.46 -3.86
N GLY A 889 6.25 24.64 -4.38
CA GLY A 889 6.51 24.99 -5.80
C GLY A 889 7.99 25.12 -6.17
N LEU A 890 8.91 25.09 -5.19
CA LEU A 890 10.37 25.09 -5.37
C LEU A 890 11.02 23.75 -5.00
N ASN A 891 10.21 22.69 -4.80
CA ASN A 891 10.65 21.38 -4.32
C ASN A 891 11.42 21.42 -2.99
N ILE A 892 11.16 22.43 -2.16
CA ILE A 892 11.59 22.44 -0.76
C ILE A 892 10.45 21.82 0.04
N THR A 893 10.61 20.56 0.43
CA THR A 893 9.60 19.85 1.19
C THR A 893 9.68 20.25 2.65
N VAL A 894 8.80 21.16 3.04
CA VAL A 894 8.56 21.52 4.44
C VAL A 894 7.85 20.35 5.09
N VAL A 895 8.29 19.92 6.28
CA VAL A 895 7.56 18.88 7.00
C VAL A 895 6.14 19.41 7.23
N ARG A 896 5.16 18.66 6.77
CA ARG A 896 3.77 18.79 7.21
C ARG A 896 3.48 17.44 7.87
N PRO A 897 3.15 17.38 9.16
CA PRO A 897 2.83 16.10 9.76
C PRO A 897 1.50 15.67 9.14
N PHE A 898 1.55 14.63 8.32
CA PHE A 898 0.36 13.90 7.96
C PHE A 898 0.18 12.76 8.97
N PRO A 899 -0.66 12.92 10.01
CA PRO A 899 -0.93 11.83 10.94
C PRO A 899 -1.56 10.66 10.19
N ALA A 900 -0.99 9.47 10.30
CA ALA A 900 -1.60 8.26 9.77
C ALA A 900 -2.95 7.99 10.45
N SER A 901 -3.90 7.45 9.71
CA SER A 901 -5.12 6.89 10.30
C SER A 901 -5.56 5.64 9.56
N GLU A 902 -5.99 4.64 10.32
CA GLU A 902 -6.49 3.38 9.79
C GLU A 902 -7.87 3.11 10.40
N HIS A 903 -8.71 2.46 9.63
CA HIS A 903 -9.99 1.94 10.07
C HIS A 903 -10.20 0.55 9.46
N PHE A 904 -10.56 -0.40 10.31
CA PHE A 904 -10.92 -1.76 9.93
C PHE A 904 -12.33 -2.04 10.44
N SER A 905 -13.22 -2.46 9.54
CA SER A 905 -14.53 -2.99 9.91
C SER A 905 -14.40 -4.26 10.74
N GLY A 906 -15.39 -4.55 11.58
CA GLY A 906 -15.45 -5.81 12.33
C GLY A 906 -15.52 -7.02 11.40
N GLN A 907 -16.15 -6.87 10.24
CA GLN A 907 -16.28 -7.93 9.23
C GLN A 907 -14.94 -8.33 8.62
N VAL A 908 -14.11 -7.34 8.23
CA VAL A 908 -12.75 -7.60 7.72
C VAL A 908 -11.92 -8.28 8.79
N ALA A 909 -12.05 -7.82 10.04
CA ALA A 909 -11.31 -8.36 11.16
C ALA A 909 -11.63 -9.85 11.41
N ASP A 910 -12.91 -10.23 11.36
CA ASP A 910 -13.34 -11.63 11.48
C ASP A 910 -12.84 -12.51 10.33
N GLN A 911 -12.90 -11.99 9.10
CA GLN A 911 -12.34 -12.70 7.94
C GLN A 911 -10.83 -12.90 8.08
N MET A 912 -10.10 -11.87 8.51
CA MET A 912 -8.66 -11.92 8.73
C MET A 912 -8.28 -12.90 9.85
N LYS A 913 -9.05 -12.95 10.95
CA LYS A 913 -8.90 -13.95 12.03
C LYS A 913 -8.99 -15.37 11.46
N LEU A 914 -10.03 -15.64 10.67
CA LEU A 914 -10.24 -16.96 10.07
C LEU A 914 -9.13 -17.32 9.08
N SER A 915 -8.77 -16.40 8.18
CA SER A 915 -7.70 -16.61 7.20
C SER A 915 -6.35 -16.88 7.88
N ALA A 916 -6.01 -16.14 8.94
CA ALA A 916 -4.82 -16.37 9.75
C ALA A 916 -4.81 -17.76 10.40
N LEU A 917 -5.94 -18.18 11.00
CA LEU A 917 -6.09 -19.50 11.60
C LEU A 917 -5.95 -20.62 10.56
N VAL A 918 -6.60 -20.47 9.40
CA VAL A 918 -6.51 -21.42 8.28
C VAL A 918 -5.07 -21.51 7.77
N ALA A 919 -4.37 -20.39 7.60
CA ALA A 919 -2.97 -20.37 7.19
C ALA A 919 -2.07 -21.10 8.20
N LEU A 920 -2.29 -20.88 9.50
CA LEU A 920 -1.54 -21.56 10.56
C LEU A 920 -1.76 -23.07 10.53
N ILE A 921 -3.01 -23.53 10.48
CA ILE A 921 -3.37 -24.95 10.44
C ILE A 921 -2.83 -25.61 9.17
N LEU A 922 -3.00 -24.96 8.01
CA LEU A 922 -2.50 -25.48 6.73
C LEU A 922 -0.97 -25.56 6.73
N SER A 923 -0.27 -24.59 7.33
CA SER A 923 1.18 -24.60 7.48
C SER A 923 1.65 -25.76 8.35
N LEU A 924 1.02 -25.97 9.51
CA LEU A 924 1.31 -27.10 10.37
C LEU A 924 1.03 -28.44 9.67
N ALA A 925 -0.09 -28.55 8.95
CA ALA A 925 -0.45 -29.75 8.20
C ALA A 925 0.53 -30.05 7.06
N ALA A 926 0.94 -29.03 6.30
CA ALA A 926 1.93 -29.16 5.21
C ALA A 926 3.28 -29.64 5.74
N ILE A 927 3.72 -29.08 6.87
CA ILE A 927 4.93 -29.50 7.56
C ILE A 927 4.81 -30.93 8.08
N MET A 928 3.69 -31.29 8.70
CA MET A 928 3.45 -32.67 9.17
C MET A 928 3.53 -33.66 8.02
N ALA A 929 2.86 -33.36 6.89
CA ALA A 929 2.90 -34.19 5.70
C ALA A 929 4.33 -34.34 5.17
N TYR A 930 5.09 -33.25 5.16
CA TYR A 930 6.50 -33.27 4.76
C TYR A 930 7.36 -34.15 5.68
N ILE A 931 7.29 -33.96 7.01
CA ILE A 931 8.08 -34.79 7.94
C ILE A 931 7.67 -36.25 7.86
N ALA A 932 6.37 -36.54 7.77
CA ALA A 932 5.87 -37.91 7.68
C ALA A 932 6.31 -38.62 6.39
N ALA A 933 6.45 -37.88 5.28
CA ALA A 933 6.99 -38.42 4.04
C ALA A 933 8.51 -38.58 4.08
N ARG A 934 9.22 -37.64 4.72
CA ARG A 934 10.69 -37.58 4.73
C ARG A 934 11.34 -38.49 5.78
N PHE A 935 10.72 -38.60 6.95
CA PHE A 935 11.15 -39.35 8.13
C PHE A 935 10.11 -40.41 8.51
N GLU A 936 10.49 -41.37 9.36
CA GLU A 936 9.48 -42.28 9.91
C GLU A 936 8.45 -41.49 10.73
N PHE A 937 7.19 -41.92 10.71
CA PHE A 937 6.07 -41.28 11.40
C PHE A 937 6.38 -40.91 12.88
N ARG A 938 7.22 -41.70 13.55
CA ARG A 938 7.69 -41.48 14.93
C ARG A 938 8.51 -40.19 15.10
N PHE A 939 9.38 -39.86 14.12
CA PHE A 939 10.11 -38.59 14.12
C PHE A 939 9.15 -37.41 13.93
N GLY A 940 8.11 -37.59 13.11
CA GLY A 940 7.03 -36.62 12.91
C GLY A 940 6.39 -36.16 14.21
N ILE A 941 5.97 -37.08 15.08
CA ILE A 941 5.28 -36.72 16.32
C ILE A 941 6.16 -35.88 17.24
N GLY A 942 7.45 -36.22 17.39
CA GLY A 942 8.39 -35.46 18.22
C GLY A 942 8.60 -34.02 17.75
N ALA A 943 8.71 -33.82 16.43
CA ALA A 943 8.82 -32.49 15.86
C ALA A 943 7.54 -31.68 16.03
N VAL A 944 6.37 -32.30 15.84
CA VAL A 944 5.08 -31.63 16.01
C VAL A 944 4.85 -31.19 17.45
N VAL A 945 5.14 -32.03 18.43
CA VAL A 945 5.00 -31.67 19.84
C VAL A 945 5.89 -30.48 20.21
N ALA A 946 7.14 -30.47 19.72
CA ALA A 946 8.06 -29.34 19.92
C ALA A 946 7.54 -28.06 19.24
N LEU A 947 7.03 -28.15 18.01
CA LEU A 947 6.45 -27.01 17.29
C LEU A 947 5.21 -26.43 18.00
N VAL A 948 4.30 -27.29 18.48
CA VAL A 948 3.12 -26.85 19.22
C VAL A 948 3.54 -26.13 20.50
N HIS A 949 4.54 -26.67 21.22
CA HIS A 949 5.13 -25.99 22.37
C HIS A 949 5.65 -24.59 22.00
N ASP A 950 6.43 -24.48 20.93
CA ASP A 950 7.06 -23.22 20.54
C ASP A 950 6.03 -22.14 20.21
N VAL A 951 5.00 -22.49 19.45
CA VAL A 951 3.92 -21.56 19.09
C VAL A 951 3.15 -21.13 20.34
N LEU A 952 2.76 -22.06 21.21
CA LEU A 952 2.00 -21.74 22.43
C LEU A 952 2.81 -20.88 23.41
N MET A 953 4.07 -21.24 23.63
CA MET A 953 4.98 -20.47 24.49
C MET A 953 5.20 -19.07 23.94
N THR A 954 5.40 -18.94 22.62
CA THR A 954 5.61 -17.64 21.98
C THR A 954 4.37 -16.76 22.11
N VAL A 955 3.18 -17.27 21.76
CA VAL A 955 1.91 -16.53 21.87
C VAL A 955 1.62 -16.11 23.31
N GLY A 956 1.85 -17.01 24.27
CA GLY A 956 1.68 -16.71 25.69
C GLY A 956 2.64 -15.63 26.20
N LEU A 957 3.92 -15.71 25.81
CA LEU A 957 4.93 -14.76 26.29
C LEU A 957 4.79 -13.38 25.64
N ILE A 958 4.51 -13.28 24.33
CA ILE A 958 4.33 -11.98 23.68
C ILE A 958 3.11 -11.24 24.24
N THR A 959 2.02 -11.96 24.53
CA THR A 959 0.82 -11.36 25.15
C THR A 959 1.06 -11.00 26.61
N ALA A 960 1.89 -11.77 27.34
CA ALA A 960 2.36 -11.41 28.68
C ALA A 960 3.24 -10.16 28.71
N LEU A 961 4.04 -9.95 27.67
CA LEU A 961 4.86 -8.74 27.50
C LEU A 961 4.04 -7.53 27.01
N GLY A 962 2.73 -7.68 26.79
CA GLY A 962 1.84 -6.61 26.35
C GLY A 962 1.84 -6.35 24.84
N PHE A 963 2.47 -7.21 24.04
CA PHE A 963 2.30 -7.19 22.59
C PHE A 963 0.93 -7.75 22.22
N ARG A 964 0.23 -7.05 21.32
CA ARG A 964 -1.00 -7.56 20.70
C ARG A 964 -0.65 -8.30 19.42
N ILE A 965 -1.45 -9.31 19.10
CA ILE A 965 -1.34 -10.07 17.87
C ILE A 965 -1.94 -9.23 16.74
N ASP A 966 -1.10 -8.80 15.82
CA ASP A 966 -1.46 -8.14 14.56
C ASP A 966 -1.10 -9.05 13.38
N LEU A 967 -1.38 -8.61 12.16
CA LEU A 967 -1.06 -9.38 10.95
C LEU A 967 0.43 -9.73 10.84
N THR A 968 1.31 -8.85 11.30
CA THR A 968 2.77 -9.07 11.25
C THR A 968 3.19 -10.14 12.26
N VAL A 969 2.61 -10.15 13.47
CA VAL A 969 2.83 -11.19 14.47
C VAL A 969 2.41 -12.56 13.93
N VAL A 970 1.29 -12.65 13.21
CA VAL A 970 0.89 -13.90 12.54
C VAL A 970 1.93 -14.33 11.50
N ALA A 971 2.42 -13.41 10.65
CA ALA A 971 3.48 -13.72 9.70
C ALA A 971 4.77 -14.22 10.40
N ALA A 972 5.13 -13.64 11.55
CA ALA A 972 6.23 -14.10 12.38
C ALA A 972 6.00 -15.51 12.93
N LEU A 973 4.79 -15.84 13.41
CA LEU A 973 4.44 -17.18 13.89
C LEU A 973 4.56 -18.24 12.79
N LEU A 974 4.07 -17.96 11.58
CA LEU A 974 4.25 -18.87 10.44
C LEU A 974 5.73 -19.05 10.08
N THR A 975 6.53 -17.98 10.19
CA THR A 975 7.98 -18.04 9.95
C THR A 975 8.70 -18.87 11.02
N ILE A 976 8.32 -18.75 12.29
CA ILE A 976 8.86 -19.57 13.40
C ILE A 976 8.57 -21.06 13.16
N ILE A 977 7.38 -21.40 12.67
CA ILE A 977 7.02 -22.78 12.38
C ILE A 977 7.98 -23.41 11.34
N GLY A 978 8.35 -22.66 10.29
CA GLY A 978 9.36 -23.10 9.32
C GLY A 978 10.80 -23.08 9.87
N ALA A 979 11.17 -22.06 10.64
CA ALA A 979 12.53 -21.91 11.17
C ALA A 979 12.85 -22.88 12.32
N SER A 980 11.90 -23.14 13.24
CA SER A 980 12.08 -24.05 14.37
C SER A 980 12.28 -25.50 13.90
N ILE A 981 11.54 -25.90 12.86
CA ILE A 981 11.67 -27.27 12.35
C ILE A 981 12.99 -27.53 11.64
N ASN A 982 13.62 -26.49 11.10
CA ASN A 982 14.93 -26.59 10.46
C ASN A 982 15.94 -27.25 11.42
N GLU A 983 16.07 -26.75 12.64
CA GLU A 983 17.00 -27.31 13.63
C GLU A 983 16.61 -28.74 14.05
N THR A 984 15.31 -29.04 14.13
CA THR A 984 14.84 -30.41 14.40
C THR A 984 15.24 -31.39 13.29
N ILE A 985 15.05 -31.02 12.01
CA ILE A 985 15.43 -31.81 10.83
C ILE A 985 16.93 -32.12 10.85
N ILE A 986 17.75 -31.13 11.21
CA ILE A 986 19.21 -31.27 11.29
C ILE A 986 19.62 -32.31 12.33
N ILE A 987 19.05 -32.23 13.53
CA ILE A 987 19.33 -33.18 14.61
C ILE A 987 18.84 -34.58 14.21
N TYR A 988 17.65 -34.68 13.62
CA TYR A 988 17.07 -35.96 13.20
C TYR A 988 17.86 -36.63 12.08
N ASP A 989 18.33 -35.88 11.10
CA ASP A 989 19.17 -36.42 10.03
C ASP A 989 20.47 -36.97 10.61
N ARG A 990 21.06 -36.29 11.61
CA ARG A 990 22.25 -36.81 12.33
C ARG A 990 21.96 -38.04 13.16
N ILE A 991 20.82 -38.10 13.87
CA ILE A 991 20.36 -39.31 14.59
C ILE A 991 20.23 -40.48 13.61
N ARG A 992 19.62 -40.25 12.44
CA ARG A 992 19.47 -41.27 11.40
C ARG A 992 20.81 -41.72 10.81
N GLU A 993 21.74 -40.80 10.58
CA GLU A 993 23.10 -41.09 10.13
C GLU A 993 23.84 -41.96 11.16
N ASN A 994 23.80 -41.59 12.43
CA ASN A 994 24.48 -42.33 13.50
C ASN A 994 23.82 -43.68 13.78
N LEU A 995 22.50 -43.82 13.66
CA LEU A 995 21.80 -45.11 13.72
C LEU A 995 22.26 -46.10 12.65
N ARG A 996 22.73 -45.61 11.50
CA ARG A 996 23.25 -46.44 10.40
C ARG A 996 24.73 -46.79 10.57
N ARG A 997 25.50 -45.89 11.18
CA ARG A 997 26.97 -46.02 11.29
C ARG A 997 27.42 -46.68 12.58
N LEU A 998 26.71 -46.46 13.67
CA LEU A 998 27.13 -46.82 15.02
C LEU A 998 26.17 -47.87 15.58
N ASN A 999 26.74 -48.90 16.20
CA ASN A 999 25.97 -49.92 16.91
C ASN A 999 25.91 -49.58 18.41
N LEU A 1000 25.29 -48.44 18.73
CA LEU A 1000 25.12 -47.94 20.10
C LEU A 1000 23.64 -47.96 20.53
N PRO A 1001 23.34 -47.98 21.84
CA PRO A 1001 21.98 -47.79 22.33
C PRO A 1001 21.38 -46.45 21.85
N LEU A 1002 20.08 -46.43 21.55
CA LEU A 1002 19.37 -45.23 21.08
C LEU A 1002 19.59 -43.98 21.97
N PRO A 1003 19.59 -44.06 23.32
CA PRO A 1003 19.95 -42.92 24.17
C PRO A 1003 21.32 -42.31 23.89
N GLU A 1004 22.36 -43.15 23.74
CA GLU A 1004 23.72 -42.69 23.47
C GLU A 1004 23.86 -42.11 22.07
N ILE A 1005 23.13 -42.67 21.10
CA ILE A 1005 23.06 -42.12 19.74
C ILE A 1005 22.44 -40.73 19.76
N ILE A 1006 21.36 -40.53 20.49
CA ILE A 1006 20.71 -39.22 20.61
C ILE A 1006 21.68 -38.20 21.24
N ASP A 1007 22.28 -38.53 22.39
CA ASP A 1007 23.24 -37.63 23.07
C ASP A 1007 24.43 -37.28 22.17
N LEU A 1008 24.98 -38.27 21.47
CA LEU A 1008 26.10 -38.07 20.55
C LEU A 1008 25.70 -37.21 19.35
N SER A 1009 24.55 -37.47 18.74
CA SER A 1009 24.05 -36.71 17.59
C SER A 1009 23.82 -35.25 17.95
N VAL A 1010 23.15 -34.98 19.08
CA VAL A 1010 22.90 -33.61 19.57
C VAL A 1010 24.22 -32.89 19.86
N ALA A 1011 25.17 -33.56 20.53
CA ALA A 1011 26.49 -32.98 20.80
C ALA A 1011 27.27 -32.65 19.51
N GLN A 1012 27.15 -33.49 18.47
CA GLN A 1012 27.81 -33.29 17.18
C GLN A 1012 27.21 -32.12 16.39
N THR A 1013 25.90 -31.93 16.43
CA THR A 1013 25.23 -30.81 15.73
C THR A 1013 25.28 -29.50 16.51
N MET A 1014 25.60 -29.52 17.81
CA MET A 1014 25.51 -28.35 18.69
C MET A 1014 26.30 -27.13 18.19
N ALA A 1015 27.54 -27.34 17.75
CA ALA A 1015 28.38 -26.24 17.27
C ALA A 1015 27.74 -25.56 16.05
N ARG A 1016 27.22 -26.36 15.11
CA ARG A 1016 26.50 -25.86 13.93
C ARG A 1016 25.25 -25.09 14.34
N THR A 1017 24.35 -25.71 15.10
CA THR A 1017 23.07 -25.12 15.55
C THR A 1017 23.29 -23.82 16.33
N THR A 1018 24.34 -23.74 17.15
CA THR A 1018 24.69 -22.51 17.88
C THR A 1018 25.14 -21.39 16.95
N LEU A 1019 25.93 -21.71 15.92
CA LEU A 1019 26.44 -20.72 14.97
C LEU A 1019 25.33 -20.21 14.05
N THR A 1020 24.48 -21.10 13.52
CA THR A 1020 23.35 -20.76 12.65
C THR A 1020 22.32 -19.92 13.40
N SER A 1021 21.84 -20.41 14.54
CA SER A 1021 20.89 -19.68 15.38
C SER A 1021 21.49 -18.37 15.91
N GLY A 1022 22.76 -18.36 16.31
CA GLY A 1022 23.45 -17.16 16.81
C GLY A 1022 23.52 -16.03 15.77
N THR A 1023 23.77 -16.35 14.49
CA THR A 1023 23.77 -15.36 13.42
C THR A 1023 22.39 -14.75 13.15
N VAL A 1024 21.34 -15.56 13.21
CA VAL A 1024 19.95 -15.08 13.03
C VAL A 1024 19.49 -14.29 14.25
N LEU A 1025 19.70 -14.82 15.46
CA LEU A 1025 19.33 -14.18 16.72
C LEU A 1025 20.03 -12.83 16.91
N SER A 1026 21.32 -12.73 16.58
CA SER A 1026 22.04 -11.45 16.63
C SER A 1026 21.43 -10.42 15.68
N THR A 1027 21.06 -10.83 14.47
CA THR A 1027 20.36 -9.96 13.51
C THR A 1027 19.00 -9.49 14.05
N LEU A 1028 18.23 -10.39 14.67
CA LEU A 1028 16.95 -10.06 15.31
C LEU A 1028 17.12 -9.13 16.51
N VAL A 1029 18.18 -9.29 17.31
CA VAL A 1029 18.45 -8.40 18.45
C VAL A 1029 18.74 -6.98 17.95
N VAL A 1030 19.56 -6.84 16.91
CA VAL A 1030 19.80 -5.52 16.29
C VAL A 1030 18.49 -4.97 15.73
N LEU A 1031 17.67 -5.79 15.05
CA LEU A 1031 16.39 -5.33 14.53
C LEU A 1031 15.38 -4.99 15.63
N LEU A 1032 15.40 -5.67 16.78
CA LEU A 1032 14.50 -5.39 17.90
C LEU A 1032 14.86 -4.07 18.57
N ILE A 1033 16.17 -3.81 18.72
CA ILE A 1033 16.68 -2.59 19.34
C ILE A 1033 16.43 -1.38 18.44
N PHE A 1034 16.67 -1.52 17.14
CA PHE A 1034 16.73 -0.38 16.23
C PHE A 1034 15.57 -0.29 15.22
N GLY A 1035 14.85 -1.38 14.93
CA GLY A 1035 13.91 -1.53 13.80
C GLY A 1035 12.63 -0.68 13.85
N GLY A 1036 12.46 0.14 14.88
CA GLY A 1036 11.30 1.01 15.06
C GLY A 1036 10.06 0.27 15.58
N ASP A 1037 9.08 1.04 16.06
CA ASP A 1037 7.92 0.49 16.77
C ASP A 1037 7.01 -0.39 15.89
N ALA A 1038 6.96 -0.12 14.58
CA ALA A 1038 6.19 -0.93 13.64
C ALA A 1038 6.76 -2.34 13.43
N LEU A 1039 8.06 -2.57 13.63
CA LEU A 1039 8.69 -3.90 13.48
C LEU A 1039 8.91 -4.61 14.82
N ARG A 1040 8.84 -3.91 15.95
CA ARG A 1040 9.10 -4.49 17.28
C ARG A 1040 8.24 -5.72 17.60
N PRO A 1041 6.89 -5.72 17.45
CA PRO A 1041 6.07 -6.90 17.73
C PRO A 1041 6.47 -8.10 16.86
N PHE A 1042 6.68 -7.86 15.57
CA PHE A 1042 7.16 -8.85 14.61
C PHE A 1042 8.51 -9.45 15.03
N THR A 1043 9.51 -8.61 15.29
CA THR A 1043 10.87 -9.06 15.65
C THR A 1043 10.92 -9.72 17.01
N ALA A 1044 10.19 -9.22 18.01
CA ALA A 1044 10.11 -9.83 19.34
C ALA A 1044 9.50 -11.22 19.26
N THR A 1045 8.44 -11.39 18.47
CA THR A 1045 7.79 -12.68 18.22
C THR A 1045 8.80 -13.67 17.62
N LEU A 1046 9.48 -13.28 16.53
CA LEU A 1046 10.53 -14.09 15.89
C LEU A 1046 11.66 -14.47 16.86
N LEU A 1047 12.13 -13.51 17.67
CA LEU A 1047 13.22 -13.73 18.62
C LEU A 1047 12.83 -14.76 19.69
N ILE A 1048 11.67 -14.59 20.32
CA ILE A 1048 11.15 -15.50 21.34
C ILE A 1048 10.93 -16.88 20.75
N GLY A 1049 10.28 -16.96 19.58
CA GLY A 1049 9.96 -18.23 18.94
C GLY A 1049 11.19 -18.99 18.48
N MET A 1050 12.20 -18.32 17.94
CA MET A 1050 13.47 -18.99 17.58
C MET A 1050 14.26 -19.45 18.79
N LEU A 1051 14.26 -18.70 19.90
CA LEU A 1051 14.86 -19.15 21.15
C LEU A 1051 14.14 -20.38 21.72
N SER A 1052 12.81 -20.39 21.68
CA SER A 1052 12.00 -21.55 22.06
C SER A 1052 12.32 -22.75 21.16
N GLY A 1053 12.36 -22.55 19.84
CA GLY A 1053 12.64 -23.60 18.85
C GLY A 1053 14.03 -24.21 18.98
N LEU A 1054 15.04 -23.39 19.24
CA LEU A 1054 16.40 -23.84 19.55
C LEU A 1054 16.41 -24.75 20.78
N TYR A 1055 15.73 -24.32 21.85
CA TYR A 1055 15.61 -25.11 23.07
C TYR A 1055 14.82 -26.41 22.85
N SER A 1056 13.66 -26.34 22.19
CA SER A 1056 12.75 -27.46 22.02
C SER A 1056 13.34 -28.54 21.09
N SER A 1057 14.05 -28.15 20.04
CA SER A 1057 14.70 -29.08 19.12
C SER A 1057 15.78 -29.93 19.81
N ILE A 1058 16.56 -29.32 20.70
CA ILE A 1058 17.67 -29.96 21.43
C ILE A 1058 17.15 -30.80 22.60
N PHE A 1059 16.30 -30.23 23.45
CA PHE A 1059 15.94 -30.81 24.75
C PHE A 1059 14.58 -31.52 24.77
N VAL A 1060 13.71 -31.27 23.77
CA VAL A 1060 12.36 -31.86 23.71
C VAL A 1060 12.25 -32.85 22.56
N ALA A 1061 12.41 -32.41 21.31
CA ALA A 1061 12.16 -33.22 20.12
C ALA A 1061 13.06 -34.46 20.05
N ALA A 1062 14.39 -34.28 20.20
CA ALA A 1062 15.35 -35.37 20.08
C ALA A 1062 15.18 -36.46 21.15
N PRO A 1063 15.06 -36.14 22.46
CA PRO A 1063 14.78 -37.17 23.47
C PRO A 1063 13.38 -37.81 23.35
N LEU A 1064 12.39 -37.15 22.72
CA LEU A 1064 11.03 -37.69 22.61
C LEU A 1064 10.97 -38.97 21.78
N LEU A 1065 11.94 -39.18 20.88
CA LEU A 1065 12.09 -40.40 20.10
C LEU A 1065 12.17 -41.67 20.97
N LEU A 1066 12.67 -41.56 22.21
CA LEU A 1066 12.74 -42.68 23.16
C LEU A 1066 11.37 -43.18 23.63
N SER A 1067 10.33 -42.35 23.53
CA SER A 1067 8.98 -42.69 23.97
C SER A 1067 8.29 -43.69 23.05
N PHE A 1068 8.80 -43.85 21.81
CA PHE A 1068 8.25 -44.77 20.82
C PHE A 1068 9.02 -46.10 20.85
N LYS A 1069 8.52 -47.07 21.62
CA LYS A 1069 9.11 -48.42 21.72
C LYS A 1069 8.99 -49.19 20.39
N GLY A 1070 10.13 -49.53 19.79
CA GLY A 1070 10.25 -50.48 18.68
C GLY A 1070 11.58 -50.26 17.93
N ARG A 1071 12.22 -51.32 17.42
CA ARG A 1071 13.41 -51.18 16.56
C ARG A 1071 13.09 -50.17 15.44
N VAL A 1072 13.88 -49.10 15.33
CA VAL A 1072 13.89 -48.22 14.15
C VAL A 1072 14.44 -49.08 13.02
N ILE A 1073 13.58 -49.50 12.09
CA ILE A 1073 13.98 -50.42 11.01
C ILE A 1073 14.51 -49.55 9.87
N VAL A 1074 15.83 -49.46 9.75
CA VAL A 1074 16.45 -48.83 8.60
C VAL A 1074 16.37 -49.79 7.40
N PRO A 1075 15.77 -49.42 6.25
CA PRO A 1075 15.84 -50.23 5.04
C PRO A 1075 17.30 -50.32 4.58
N ALA A 1076 17.78 -51.55 4.34
CA ALA A 1076 19.11 -51.80 3.82
C ALA A 1076 19.20 -51.31 2.36
N VAL A 1077 20.24 -50.55 2.03
CA VAL A 1077 20.63 -50.29 0.64
C VAL A 1077 21.72 -51.29 0.31
N GLU A 1078 21.55 -52.06 -0.77
CA GLU A 1078 22.59 -52.92 -1.31
C GLU A 1078 23.86 -52.10 -1.54
N ARG A 1079 24.96 -52.47 -0.87
CA ARG A 1079 26.28 -51.93 -1.21
C ARG A 1079 26.62 -52.48 -2.60
N PRO A 1080 27.13 -51.66 -3.54
CA PRO A 1080 27.82 -52.21 -4.70
C PRO A 1080 28.94 -53.13 -4.19
N GLU A 1081 29.00 -54.36 -4.69
CA GLU A 1081 30.08 -55.29 -4.38
C GLU A 1081 31.43 -54.62 -4.70
N GLU A 1082 32.24 -54.39 -3.67
CA GLU A 1082 33.66 -54.13 -3.86
C GLU A 1082 34.29 -55.43 -4.40
N THR A 1083 34.54 -55.48 -5.70
CA THR A 1083 35.36 -56.50 -6.33
C THR A 1083 36.83 -56.29 -5.92
N GLY A 1084 37.18 -56.72 -4.70
CA GLY A 1084 38.55 -56.94 -4.25
C GLY A 1084 38.86 -58.44 -4.24
N PRO A 1085 40.10 -58.86 -4.54
CA PRO A 1085 40.43 -60.28 -4.66
C PRO A 1085 40.35 -60.99 -3.30
N ASP A 1086 39.75 -62.18 -3.33
CA ASP A 1086 39.51 -63.09 -2.22
C ASP A 1086 40.81 -63.43 -1.44
N PRO A 1087 40.89 -63.19 -0.11
CA PRO A 1087 42.06 -63.50 0.71
C PRO A 1087 42.32 -65.00 0.94
N SER A 1088 41.53 -65.92 0.38
CA SER A 1088 41.59 -67.35 0.72
C SER A 1088 42.38 -68.25 -0.25
N GLN A 1089 43.06 -67.72 -1.27
CA GLN A 1089 43.99 -68.51 -2.10
C GLN A 1089 45.45 -68.23 -1.75
N GLY A 1090 46.05 -69.12 -0.96
CA GLY A 1090 47.43 -69.02 -0.50
C GLY A 1090 48.49 -69.32 -1.56
N ILE A 1091 49.66 -68.71 -1.41
CA ILE A 1091 50.93 -69.23 -1.94
C ILE A 1091 51.98 -69.15 -0.83
N LEU A 1092 52.40 -70.35 -0.40
CA LEU A 1092 53.65 -70.63 0.30
C LEU A 1092 54.84 -70.20 -0.55
N ALA A 1093 55.69 -69.29 -0.04
CA ALA A 1093 57.15 -69.37 -0.20
C ALA A 1093 57.82 -68.25 0.61
N LYS A 1094 58.61 -68.62 1.62
CA LYS A 1094 59.65 -67.76 2.19
C LYS A 1094 60.73 -67.52 1.12
N PRO A 1095 61.37 -66.34 1.14
CA PRO A 1095 62.81 -66.32 1.08
C PRO A 1095 63.42 -65.59 2.28
N LYS A 1096 64.64 -66.03 2.61
CA LYS A 1096 65.49 -65.57 3.70
C LYS A 1096 65.94 -64.12 3.49
N ASN A 1097 66.14 -63.42 4.61
CA ASN A 1097 67.03 -62.26 4.82
C ASN A 1097 68.41 -62.42 4.15
N PRO A 1098 69.22 -61.35 4.01
CA PRO A 1098 69.12 -60.04 4.69
C PRO A 1098 68.79 -58.83 3.81
#